data_AF-A0A9P5HL59-F1
#
_entry.id   AF-A0A9P5HL59-F1
#
_cell.length_a   1.000
_cell.length_b   1.000
_cell.length_c   1.000
_cell.angle_alpha   90.00
_cell.angle_beta   90.00
_cell.angle_gamma   90.00
#
_symmetry.space_group_name_H-M   'P 1'
#
loop_
_entity.id
_entity.type
_entity.pdbx_description
1 polymer ?
#
loop_
_entity_poly.entity_id
_entity_poly.type
_entity_poly.pdbx_seq_one_letter_code
_entity_poly.pdbx_strand_id
1 'polypeptide(L)'
;MGASADYKAGTDPEKDETYMAKAESIAVGEVDSLDAAEAFLREHNFSNEYLHELLEDKEKNRRLVRKIDMVVLPLLAGTYVLQYIDKQAMSYAAVFDLFTSTGISQTQYSWFASIFYFAYLGAEYPWVYLAQKTRMAKVVAGCVLSWGSVLMVTAACSNFGGLAACRFFLGVFEAPVTTCFMMMVSMWYIRSEQPFRAGIFYCCNGVGSMIGGLLSYGIGQIDTFPVWKAVFMTCGGATILWGFVLFAFLPDSIMSARNFTLEEKALLIGRAKLAQTGVLSKSIKWYQIKEAFLDPQVWLLTLFMLLNEVINGGIANFGKLIIKGLVSDPLLTTALGIPQGAFQVFWILSGTFLASKLPNSRTIVMTMYLVPTVIGTSLMWKLDREHHKIGVLFGYYIVGSFVTSLVLALQMPATNLGGYTKRITASAIVFTAYCVGNIIGPHAFLASEAPLYPTGCIVILACSVTQMAVAVGLRMLLIARNKRRDEAAAAIGEVEVTGPEEAIDRTDFEITMAKSKSAKRKRNAQADLPKKVPKAAGNLTPPPDGAALEPKHLKTIVSDEELEITLETLTSLAQYPSLTKSKACKDLRVAVYDFRQACTTGLNTAEGANLTARITGALVDEKWLEARILLAEMRIRGEQPKIGALCRWVRDLDVVSGLSTQPEALDHVPLERSAKDMELLSVLDAVLRVSTPIDTSPDAVDSTSPIAFQSIWDLRPATPPLPVYASVLDKSILAHAPKSPSAIRIIDRTPGPLRKPPNHHAAILYYHRPERRPAPPPPARPSHTTPTPPSPASSVNFLPDAPLREDGDMSILAHNFYWVVDTTFHDMLWARISPYVPPVVNGCLARGINRRFRVYRYVPGAEYRCHIDGAWPPSGILPDDTYVYDSSPEDKRQSSMYTFLLYLNDEFEGGETTFFMPAAREGTLNAYPVRPVMGSVAIFPHGESNGALLHEGTGVRKGAKYIIRTDVEYDVKPSKE
;
A
#
# COMPACT_ATOMS: atom_id res chain seq x y z
N MET A 1 65.41 -45.17 11.56
CA MET A 1 64.70 -45.78 10.41
C MET A 1 63.33 -46.20 10.94
N GLY A 2 62.19 -45.92 10.31
CA GLY A 2 61.94 -45.29 9.00
C GLY A 2 61.05 -46.20 8.15
N ALA A 3 60.00 -45.66 7.50
CA ALA A 3 58.93 -46.38 6.80
C ALA A 3 58.02 -47.24 7.72
N SER A 4 56.79 -47.67 7.38
CA SER A 4 55.74 -47.13 6.46
C SER A 4 54.45 -47.99 6.56
N ALA A 5 53.28 -47.45 6.22
CA ALA A 5 51.96 -48.13 6.13
C ALA A 5 51.37 -48.59 7.49
N ASP A 6 50.04 -48.73 7.72
CA ASP A 6 48.81 -48.46 6.94
C ASP A 6 47.64 -48.19 7.97
N TYR A 7 46.31 -48.05 7.72
CA TYR A 7 45.43 -48.29 6.56
C TYR A 7 44.11 -47.47 6.66
N LYS A 8 43.50 -47.15 5.51
CA LYS A 8 42.06 -46.91 5.23
C LYS A 8 41.09 -46.26 6.26
N ALA A 9 40.57 -45.09 5.87
CA ALA A 9 39.14 -44.72 5.75
C ALA A 9 39.05 -43.59 4.69
N GLY A 10 37.94 -43.17 4.07
CA GLY A 10 36.51 -43.52 4.13
C GLY A 10 35.75 -42.35 3.48
N THR A 11 34.83 -42.57 2.53
CA THR A 11 34.30 -41.52 1.63
C THR A 11 33.09 -40.75 2.15
N ASP A 12 33.03 -39.44 1.85
CA ASP A 12 31.78 -38.71 1.53
C ASP A 12 32.10 -37.44 0.68
N PRO A 13 31.19 -36.95 -0.19
CA PRO A 13 31.52 -35.93 -1.20
C PRO A 13 31.09 -34.48 -0.87
N GLU A 14 31.81 -33.56 -1.51
CA GLU A 14 31.40 -32.23 -2.00
C GLU A 14 30.66 -31.24 -1.06
N LYS A 15 31.41 -30.22 -0.63
CA LYS A 15 30.91 -28.85 -0.47
C LYS A 15 31.55 -27.98 -1.54
N ASP A 16 30.79 -27.07 -2.13
CA ASP A 16 31.34 -25.96 -2.92
C ASP A 16 30.87 -24.63 -2.31
N GLU A 17 31.82 -23.79 -1.88
CA GLU A 17 31.59 -22.48 -1.30
C GLU A 17 32.36 -21.44 -2.14
N THR A 18 31.65 -20.57 -2.87
CA THR A 18 32.27 -19.45 -3.61
C THR A 18 31.63 -18.10 -3.25
N TYR A 19 32.50 -17.08 -3.19
CA TYR A 19 32.23 -15.80 -2.56
C TYR A 19 31.45 -14.84 -3.48
N MET A 20 30.56 -14.03 -2.90
CA MET A 20 29.96 -12.86 -3.54
C MET A 20 30.20 -11.60 -2.71
N ALA A 21 30.41 -10.46 -3.39
CA ALA A 21 30.90 -9.23 -2.78
C ALA A 21 29.77 -8.33 -2.24
N LYS A 22 29.98 -7.71 -1.08
CA LYS A 22 29.12 -6.63 -0.57
C LYS A 22 29.24 -5.37 -1.41
N ALA A 23 28.14 -4.64 -1.54
CA ALA A 23 28.11 -3.24 -1.97
C ALA A 23 27.30 -2.41 -0.96
N GLU A 24 27.88 -1.31 -0.48
CA GLU A 24 27.24 -0.39 0.47
C GLU A 24 26.90 0.94 -0.21
N SER A 25 25.69 1.46 0.05
CA SER A 25 25.44 2.85 0.48
C SER A 25 23.94 3.18 0.46
N ILE A 26 23.48 3.99 1.42
CA ILE A 26 22.08 4.36 1.62
C ILE A 26 21.93 5.88 1.46
N ALA A 27 20.85 6.33 0.83
CA ALA A 27 20.36 7.70 0.91
C ALA A 27 19.13 7.76 1.83
N VAL A 28 19.00 8.81 2.65
CA VAL A 28 18.11 8.82 3.83
C VAL A 28 16.70 9.36 3.51
N GLY A 29 15.63 8.60 3.81
CA GLY A 29 14.26 9.15 3.79
C GLY A 29 13.06 8.17 3.80
N GLU A 30 12.68 7.65 4.98
CA GLU A 30 11.33 7.14 5.35
C GLU A 30 10.58 6.21 4.34
N VAL A 31 10.57 4.89 4.50
CA VAL A 31 10.19 4.14 5.72
C VAL A 31 10.74 2.71 5.72
N ASP A 32 11.45 2.35 6.79
CA ASP A 32 11.91 0.99 7.06
C ASP A 32 10.79 0.10 7.64
N SER A 33 10.12 -0.68 6.76
CA SER A 33 9.48 -1.94 7.16
C SER A 33 9.06 -2.85 6.00
N LEU A 34 8.93 -2.32 4.77
CA LEU A 34 8.43 -3.08 3.61
C LEU A 34 9.50 -3.41 2.55
N ASP A 35 10.49 -2.54 2.33
CA ASP A 35 11.50 -2.75 1.27
C ASP A 35 12.44 -3.92 1.58
N ALA A 36 12.79 -4.12 2.86
CA ALA A 36 13.56 -5.27 3.32
C ALA A 36 12.86 -6.63 3.08
N ALA A 37 11.53 -6.64 2.97
CA ALA A 37 10.76 -7.85 2.64
C ALA A 37 10.82 -8.16 1.13
N GLU A 38 10.76 -7.13 0.29
CA GLU A 38 10.97 -7.24 -1.16
C GLU A 38 12.41 -7.68 -1.48
N ALA A 39 13.38 -7.09 -0.79
CA ALA A 39 14.80 -7.45 -0.89
C ALA A 39 15.05 -8.90 -0.48
N PHE A 40 14.46 -9.38 0.62
CA PHE A 40 14.61 -10.76 1.08
C PHE A 40 14.09 -11.80 0.08
N LEU A 41 12.90 -11.56 -0.51
CA LEU A 41 12.34 -12.45 -1.52
C LEU A 41 13.27 -12.54 -2.75
N ARG A 42 13.87 -11.43 -3.16
CA ARG A 42 14.81 -11.36 -4.28
C ARG A 42 16.18 -11.97 -3.95
N GLU A 43 16.71 -11.72 -2.76
CA GLU A 43 17.98 -12.28 -2.25
C GLU A 43 17.95 -13.82 -2.21
N HIS A 44 16.78 -14.40 -1.98
CA HIS A 44 16.58 -15.85 -1.87
C HIS A 44 15.77 -16.45 -3.04
N ASN A 45 15.63 -15.73 -4.15
CA ASN A 45 15.01 -16.17 -5.42
C ASN A 45 13.57 -16.74 -5.31
N PHE A 46 12.73 -16.19 -4.41
CA PHE A 46 11.30 -16.52 -4.36
C PHE A 46 10.55 -15.78 -5.49
N SER A 47 10.09 -16.51 -6.52
CA SER A 47 9.24 -15.95 -7.59
C SER A 47 7.83 -15.63 -7.10
N ASN A 48 7.12 -14.71 -7.79
CA ASN A 48 5.73 -14.38 -7.46
C ASN A 48 4.78 -15.58 -7.63
N GLU A 49 5.03 -16.44 -8.62
CA GLU A 49 4.24 -17.66 -8.86
C GLU A 49 4.41 -18.66 -7.71
N TYR A 50 5.65 -18.93 -7.28
CA TYR A 50 5.92 -19.80 -6.14
C TYR A 50 5.41 -19.19 -4.83
N LEU A 51 5.41 -17.85 -4.70
CA LEU A 51 4.75 -17.16 -3.59
C LEU A 51 3.23 -17.39 -3.60
N HIS A 52 2.60 -17.44 -4.78
CA HIS A 52 1.17 -17.74 -4.93
C HIS A 52 0.86 -19.20 -4.55
N GLU A 53 1.64 -20.16 -5.05
CA GLU A 53 1.54 -21.58 -4.68
C GLU A 53 1.66 -21.77 -3.14
N LEU A 54 2.64 -21.12 -2.51
CA LEU A 54 2.81 -21.11 -1.06
C LEU A 54 1.62 -20.50 -0.31
N LEU A 55 0.91 -19.54 -0.90
CA LEU A 55 -0.27 -18.90 -0.32
C LEU A 55 -1.55 -19.73 -0.48
N GLU A 56 -1.64 -20.51 -1.56
CA GLU A 56 -2.76 -21.44 -1.79
C GLU A 56 -2.62 -22.75 -1.00
N ASP A 57 -1.41 -23.15 -0.60
CA ASP A 57 -1.17 -24.28 0.31
C ASP A 57 -1.72 -23.99 1.72
N LYS A 58 -2.96 -24.42 1.93
CA LYS A 58 -3.71 -24.33 3.19
C LYS A 58 -3.04 -25.09 4.34
N GLU A 59 -2.21 -26.11 4.09
CA GLU A 59 -1.54 -26.83 5.16
C GLU A 59 -0.25 -26.13 5.60
N LYS A 60 0.63 -25.69 4.68
CA LYS A 60 1.79 -24.84 5.01
C LYS A 60 1.35 -23.61 5.78
N ASN A 61 0.30 -22.91 5.32
CA ASN A 61 -0.30 -21.78 6.02
C ASN A 61 -0.73 -22.14 7.46
N ARG A 62 -1.39 -23.28 7.66
CA ARG A 62 -1.87 -23.72 8.99
C ARG A 62 -0.72 -24.17 9.90
N ARG A 63 0.33 -24.79 9.36
CA ARG A 63 1.56 -25.17 10.09
C ARG A 63 2.32 -23.91 10.53
N LEU A 64 2.49 -22.94 9.63
CA LEU A 64 3.11 -21.65 9.90
C LEU A 64 2.39 -20.89 11.03
N VAL A 65 1.06 -20.72 10.96
CA VAL A 65 0.31 -20.00 12.01
C VAL A 65 0.48 -20.64 13.39
N ARG A 66 0.45 -21.98 13.48
CA ARG A 66 0.74 -22.71 14.73
C ARG A 66 2.15 -22.43 15.26
N LYS A 67 3.13 -22.27 14.37
CA LYS A 67 4.52 -21.96 14.75
C LYS A 67 4.65 -20.53 15.30
N ILE A 68 3.95 -19.55 14.71
CA ILE A 68 3.83 -18.20 15.28
C ILE A 68 3.17 -18.24 16.66
N ASP A 69 2.09 -19.01 16.81
CA ASP A 69 1.38 -19.21 18.09
C ASP A 69 2.25 -19.89 19.17
N MET A 70 3.31 -20.60 18.78
CA MET A 70 4.26 -21.25 19.70
C MET A 70 5.52 -20.42 19.98
N VAL A 71 5.83 -19.40 19.18
CA VAL A 71 7.05 -18.58 19.31
C VAL A 71 6.75 -17.17 19.83
N VAL A 72 5.76 -16.49 19.25
CA VAL A 72 5.45 -15.08 19.57
C VAL A 72 4.41 -14.99 20.68
N LEU A 73 3.29 -15.71 20.53
CA LEU A 73 2.16 -15.60 21.44
C LEU A 73 2.48 -15.94 22.92
N PRO A 74 3.36 -16.92 23.25
CA PRO A 74 3.72 -17.19 24.66
C PRO A 74 4.52 -16.05 25.31
N LEU A 75 5.34 -15.34 24.54
CA LEU A 75 6.10 -14.17 25.03
C LEU A 75 5.15 -13.01 25.34
N LEU A 76 4.17 -12.76 24.47
CA LEU A 76 3.12 -11.77 24.70
C LEU A 76 2.24 -12.15 25.92
N ALA A 77 1.78 -13.40 25.97
CA ALA A 77 0.97 -13.94 27.06
C ALA A 77 1.67 -13.88 28.43
N GLY A 78 2.92 -14.37 28.53
CA GLY A 78 3.68 -14.36 29.78
C GLY A 78 3.97 -12.95 30.30
N THR A 79 4.19 -11.99 29.40
CA THR A 79 4.32 -10.57 29.78
C THR A 79 3.00 -10.03 30.34
N TYR A 80 1.85 -10.37 29.75
CA TYR A 80 0.54 -9.98 30.26
C TYR A 80 0.19 -10.65 31.62
N VAL A 81 0.62 -11.90 31.84
CA VAL A 81 0.52 -12.56 33.16
C VAL A 81 1.26 -11.72 34.22
N LEU A 82 2.52 -11.36 33.96
CA LEU A 82 3.33 -10.57 34.89
C LEU A 82 2.80 -9.13 35.04
N GLN A 83 2.34 -8.49 33.96
CA GLN A 83 1.73 -7.16 33.97
C GLN A 83 0.54 -7.10 34.94
N TYR A 84 -0.33 -8.13 34.90
CA TYR A 84 -1.46 -8.19 35.80
C TYR A 84 -1.05 -8.53 37.25
N ILE A 85 -0.05 -9.40 37.46
CA ILE A 85 0.50 -9.70 38.79
C ILE A 85 1.08 -8.44 39.45
N ASP A 86 1.89 -7.67 38.72
CA ASP A 86 2.61 -6.51 39.24
C ASP A 86 1.68 -5.32 39.48
N LYS A 87 0.68 -5.13 38.62
CA LYS A 87 -0.43 -4.20 38.84
C LYS A 87 -1.25 -4.60 40.08
N GLN A 88 -1.47 -5.90 40.29
CA GLN A 88 -2.11 -6.45 41.49
C GLN A 88 -1.20 -6.49 42.73
N ALA A 89 0.12 -6.29 42.63
CA ALA A 89 1.08 -6.35 43.75
C ALA A 89 0.74 -5.36 44.87
N MET A 90 0.18 -4.20 44.54
CA MET A 90 -0.33 -3.25 45.53
C MET A 90 -1.51 -3.83 46.33
N SER A 91 -2.44 -4.48 45.63
CA SER A 91 -3.65 -5.09 46.17
C SER A 91 -3.35 -6.40 46.93
N TYR A 92 -2.27 -7.12 46.60
CA TYR A 92 -1.72 -8.19 47.43
C TYR A 92 -1.07 -7.62 48.71
N ALA A 93 -0.12 -6.68 48.57
CA ALA A 93 0.59 -6.05 49.70
C ALA A 93 -0.36 -5.39 50.73
N ALA A 94 -1.43 -4.74 50.27
CA ALA A 94 -2.45 -4.11 51.11
C ALA A 94 -3.21 -5.09 52.04
N VAL A 95 -3.28 -6.37 51.68
CA VAL A 95 -3.91 -7.42 52.49
C VAL A 95 -3.04 -7.80 53.69
N PHE A 96 -1.72 -7.62 53.62
CA PHE A 96 -0.80 -7.93 54.71
C PHE A 96 -0.45 -6.68 55.53
N ASP A 97 0.83 -6.31 55.56
CA ASP A 97 1.51 -5.42 56.50
C ASP A 97 1.97 -4.08 55.88
N LEU A 98 1.55 -3.77 54.64
CA LEU A 98 1.91 -2.53 53.94
C LEU A 98 1.52 -1.27 54.73
N PHE A 99 0.28 -1.20 55.19
CA PHE A 99 -0.25 -0.02 55.91
C PHE A 99 0.49 0.20 57.24
N THR A 100 0.68 -0.85 58.04
CA THR A 100 1.35 -0.80 59.34
C THR A 100 2.85 -0.53 59.20
N SER A 101 3.50 -1.05 58.16
CA SER A 101 4.94 -0.86 57.92
C SER A 101 5.33 0.53 57.40
N THR A 102 4.39 1.26 56.78
CA THR A 102 4.70 2.51 56.06
C THR A 102 3.92 3.72 56.54
N GLY A 103 2.94 3.53 57.44
CA GLY A 103 2.11 4.61 57.99
C GLY A 103 1.19 5.30 56.98
N ILE A 104 1.03 4.75 55.77
CA ILE A 104 0.18 5.34 54.72
C ILE A 104 -1.30 5.28 55.12
N SER A 105 -2.04 6.35 54.79
CA SER A 105 -3.50 6.35 54.85
C SER A 105 -4.12 5.64 53.65
N GLN A 106 -5.36 5.15 53.80
CA GLN A 106 -6.12 4.62 52.66
C GLN A 106 -6.36 5.66 51.57
N THR A 107 -6.47 6.95 51.91
CA THR A 107 -6.56 8.04 50.93
C THR A 107 -5.30 8.15 50.07
N GLN A 108 -4.11 7.98 50.67
CA GLN A 108 -2.84 7.90 49.95
C GLN A 108 -2.72 6.62 49.10
N TYR A 109 -3.29 5.51 49.57
CA TYR A 109 -3.39 4.27 48.80
C TYR A 109 -4.22 4.44 47.52
N SER A 110 -5.38 5.14 47.56
CA SER A 110 -6.12 5.51 46.34
C SER A 110 -5.25 6.34 45.38
N TRP A 111 -4.50 7.32 45.89
CA TRP A 111 -3.61 8.14 45.07
C TRP A 111 -2.49 7.34 44.38
N PHE A 112 -1.98 6.26 44.97
CA PHE A 112 -0.97 5.41 44.30
C PHE A 112 -1.50 4.77 43.02
N ALA A 113 -2.77 4.40 42.96
CA ALA A 113 -3.40 3.91 41.73
C ALA A 113 -3.53 5.05 40.70
N SER A 114 -4.02 6.21 41.12
CA SER A 114 -4.18 7.39 40.26
C SER A 114 -2.86 7.88 39.66
N ILE A 115 -1.79 7.97 40.46
CA ILE A 115 -0.45 8.43 40.04
C ILE A 115 0.14 7.53 38.93
N PHE A 116 -0.05 6.21 39.04
CA PHE A 116 0.35 5.26 37.99
C PHE A 116 -0.35 5.59 36.66
N TYR A 117 -1.67 5.82 36.67
CA TYR A 117 -2.43 6.05 35.43
C TYR A 117 -2.23 7.46 34.84
N PHE A 118 -1.92 8.48 35.66
CA PHE A 118 -1.44 9.78 35.15
C PHE A 118 -0.13 9.63 34.36
N ALA A 119 0.82 8.86 34.90
CA ALA A 119 2.09 8.60 34.22
C ALA A 119 1.91 7.75 32.95
N TYR A 120 1.08 6.70 33.03
CA TYR A 120 0.76 5.81 31.90
C TYR A 120 0.18 6.60 30.71
N LEU A 121 -0.81 7.46 30.96
CA LEU A 121 -1.44 8.30 29.93
C LEU A 121 -0.45 9.27 29.27
N GLY A 122 0.45 9.88 30.05
CA GLY A 122 1.46 10.80 29.51
C GLY A 122 2.61 10.11 28.76
N ALA A 123 2.96 8.89 29.16
CA ALA A 123 4.10 8.15 28.60
C ALA A 123 3.76 7.34 27.34
N GLU A 124 2.49 6.97 27.12
CA GLU A 124 2.13 6.10 25.99
C GLU A 124 2.52 6.71 24.63
N TYR A 125 2.21 7.99 24.37
CA TYR A 125 2.54 8.62 23.08
C TYR A 125 4.06 8.69 22.80
N PRO A 126 4.92 9.19 23.72
CA PRO A 126 6.37 9.11 23.56
C PRO A 126 6.92 7.70 23.29
N TRP A 127 6.43 6.67 24.02
CA TRP A 127 6.94 5.31 23.82
C TRP A 127 6.46 4.66 22.53
N VAL A 128 5.20 4.88 22.12
CA VAL A 128 4.69 4.38 20.83
C VAL A 128 5.46 5.02 19.67
N TYR A 129 5.77 6.32 19.74
CA TYR A 129 6.62 6.99 18.76
C TYR A 129 8.04 6.38 18.71
N LEU A 130 8.65 6.12 19.88
CA LEU A 130 9.98 5.51 19.96
C LEU A 130 9.97 4.07 19.42
N ALA A 131 8.96 3.28 19.76
CA ALA A 131 8.80 1.90 19.28
C ALA A 131 8.55 1.83 17.76
N GLN A 132 7.89 2.83 17.16
CA GLN A 132 7.71 2.95 15.72
C GLN A 132 8.99 3.35 14.97
N LYS A 133 9.88 4.14 15.60
CA LYS A 133 11.14 4.61 14.99
C LYS A 133 12.37 3.75 15.32
N THR A 134 12.23 2.72 16.14
CA THR A 134 13.37 1.90 16.61
C THR A 134 13.00 0.41 16.71
N ARG A 135 13.82 -0.38 17.39
CA ARG A 135 13.64 -1.82 17.57
C ARG A 135 12.57 -2.11 18.62
N MET A 136 11.31 -2.23 18.18
CA MET A 136 10.13 -2.40 19.02
C MET A 136 10.26 -3.49 20.09
N ALA A 137 10.85 -4.66 19.79
CA ALA A 137 11.02 -5.71 20.79
C ALA A 137 12.05 -5.33 21.86
N LYS A 138 13.10 -4.58 21.49
CA LYS A 138 14.11 -4.08 22.44
C LYS A 138 13.60 -2.91 23.27
N VAL A 139 12.73 -2.05 22.71
CA VAL A 139 12.00 -1.03 23.50
C VAL A 139 11.14 -1.70 24.56
N VAL A 140 10.27 -2.65 24.17
CA VAL A 140 9.41 -3.35 25.14
C VAL A 140 10.25 -4.12 26.18
N ALA A 141 11.28 -4.87 25.78
CA ALA A 141 12.13 -5.59 26.73
C ALA A 141 12.87 -4.65 27.70
N GLY A 142 13.37 -3.50 27.22
CA GLY A 142 13.98 -2.46 28.07
C GLY A 142 12.98 -1.84 29.04
N CYS A 143 11.73 -1.61 28.60
CA CYS A 143 10.65 -1.17 29.47
C CYS A 143 10.31 -2.21 30.54
N VAL A 144 10.20 -3.49 30.20
CA VAL A 144 9.92 -4.59 31.17
C VAL A 144 11.04 -4.73 32.20
N LEU A 145 12.31 -4.67 31.78
CA LEU A 145 13.46 -4.64 32.69
C LEU A 145 13.41 -3.43 33.65
N SER A 146 13.04 -2.25 33.13
CA SER A 146 12.94 -1.01 33.92
C SER A 146 11.76 -1.05 34.91
N TRP A 147 10.58 -1.50 34.46
CA TRP A 147 9.39 -1.72 35.28
C TRP A 147 9.68 -2.70 36.42
N GLY A 148 10.22 -3.89 36.13
CA GLY A 148 10.58 -4.87 37.17
C GLY A 148 11.61 -4.33 38.17
N SER A 149 12.58 -3.52 37.69
CA SER A 149 13.56 -2.85 38.56
C SER A 149 12.92 -1.83 39.50
N VAL A 150 12.02 -0.96 39.01
CA VAL A 150 11.27 -0.02 39.86
C VAL A 150 10.36 -0.77 40.84
N LEU A 151 9.82 -1.92 40.45
CA LEU A 151 9.01 -2.75 41.34
C LEU A 151 9.84 -3.32 42.49
N MET A 152 11.05 -3.82 42.25
CA MET A 152 11.97 -4.21 43.33
C MET A 152 12.35 -3.02 44.21
N VAL A 153 12.66 -1.86 43.63
CA VAL A 153 12.99 -0.62 44.37
C VAL A 153 11.83 -0.15 45.27
N THR A 154 10.58 -0.47 44.93
CA THR A 154 9.40 -0.16 45.76
C THR A 154 9.52 -0.76 47.18
N ALA A 155 10.20 -1.89 47.35
CA ALA A 155 10.44 -2.50 48.67
C ALA A 155 11.46 -1.74 49.54
N ALA A 156 12.29 -0.87 48.94
CA ALA A 156 13.21 0.01 49.67
C ALA A 156 12.51 1.28 50.20
N CYS A 157 11.32 1.63 49.70
CA CYS A 157 10.57 2.79 50.15
C CYS A 157 10.06 2.64 51.59
N SER A 158 9.92 3.77 52.29
CA SER A 158 9.46 3.84 53.69
C SER A 158 8.42 4.95 53.94
N ASN A 159 8.04 5.70 52.90
CA ASN A 159 7.16 6.86 53.00
C ASN A 159 6.37 7.07 51.70
N PHE A 160 5.33 7.92 51.77
CA PHE A 160 4.45 8.24 50.64
C PHE A 160 5.20 8.74 49.40
N GLY A 161 6.19 9.62 49.56
CA GLY A 161 6.93 10.22 48.44
C GLY A 161 7.72 9.20 47.63
N GLY A 162 8.44 8.29 48.29
CA GLY A 162 9.15 7.20 47.62
C GLY A 162 8.20 6.25 46.89
N LEU A 163 7.12 5.81 47.56
CA LEU A 163 6.11 4.95 46.95
C LEU A 163 5.41 5.62 45.75
N ALA A 164 5.10 6.92 45.85
CA ALA A 164 4.52 7.71 44.77
C ALA A 164 5.47 7.85 43.56
N ALA A 165 6.76 8.09 43.81
CA ALA A 165 7.77 8.15 42.75
C ALA A 165 7.89 6.80 42.02
N CYS A 166 7.95 5.69 42.75
CA CYS A 166 7.90 4.35 42.15
C CYS A 166 6.61 4.14 41.33
N ARG A 167 5.43 4.52 41.85
CA ARG A 167 4.15 4.42 41.10
C ARG A 167 4.16 5.20 39.80
N PHE A 168 4.75 6.40 39.81
CA PHE A 168 4.91 7.22 38.60
C PHE A 168 5.81 6.48 37.57
N PHE A 169 7.01 6.05 37.95
CA PHE A 169 7.90 5.36 37.02
C PHE A 169 7.38 4.00 36.54
N LEU A 170 6.66 3.25 37.39
CA LEU A 170 5.92 2.04 36.96
C LEU A 170 4.93 2.38 35.83
N GLY A 171 4.14 3.45 36.00
CA GLY A 171 3.22 3.93 34.96
C GLY A 171 3.93 4.35 33.67
N VAL A 172 5.08 5.03 33.79
CA VAL A 172 5.92 5.38 32.63
C VAL A 172 6.37 4.13 31.86
N PHE A 173 6.91 3.11 32.53
CA PHE A 173 7.51 1.95 31.86
C PHE A 173 6.48 0.90 31.41
N GLU A 174 5.31 0.78 32.04
CA GLU A 174 4.28 -0.18 31.63
C GLU A 174 3.50 0.28 30.37
N ALA A 175 3.43 1.60 30.12
CA ALA A 175 2.60 2.20 29.07
C ALA A 175 2.65 1.54 27.67
N PRO A 176 3.83 1.30 27.04
CA PRO A 176 3.87 0.81 25.66
C PRO A 176 3.51 -0.67 25.48
N VAL A 177 3.39 -1.47 26.54
CA VAL A 177 3.27 -2.94 26.41
C VAL A 177 2.06 -3.33 25.57
N THR A 178 0.88 -2.78 25.88
CA THR A 178 -0.37 -3.05 25.18
C THR A 178 -0.34 -2.64 23.71
N THR A 179 0.12 -1.42 23.42
CA THR A 179 0.11 -0.84 22.06
C THR A 179 1.14 -1.51 21.16
N CYS A 180 2.35 -1.75 21.67
CA CYS A 180 3.40 -2.47 20.91
C CYS A 180 3.02 -3.92 20.64
N PHE A 181 2.34 -4.61 21.57
CA PHE A 181 1.87 -5.99 21.31
C PHE A 181 0.76 -6.05 20.28
N MET A 182 -0.16 -5.08 20.24
CA MET A 182 -1.16 -4.99 19.17
C MET A 182 -0.50 -4.68 17.81
N MET A 183 0.55 -3.85 17.78
CA MET A 183 1.38 -3.67 16.57
C MET A 183 2.08 -4.96 16.15
N MET A 184 2.70 -5.71 17.07
CA MET A 184 3.29 -7.02 16.78
C MET A 184 2.26 -8.01 16.22
N VAL A 185 1.08 -8.12 16.83
CA VAL A 185 0.01 -8.99 16.31
C VAL A 185 -0.44 -8.56 14.91
N SER A 186 -0.43 -7.26 14.59
CA SER A 186 -0.73 -6.77 13.24
C SER A 186 0.36 -7.10 12.19
N MET A 187 1.61 -7.32 12.62
CA MET A 187 2.73 -7.73 11.77
C MET A 187 2.78 -9.24 11.54
N TRP A 188 2.42 -10.04 12.54
CA TRP A 188 2.53 -11.51 12.51
C TRP A 188 1.27 -12.25 12.00
N TYR A 189 0.08 -11.63 12.07
CA TYR A 189 -1.20 -12.29 11.76
C TYR A 189 -2.04 -11.50 10.77
N ILE A 190 -2.83 -12.18 9.94
CA ILE A 190 -3.73 -11.52 8.97
C ILE A 190 -5.00 -10.98 9.66
N ARG A 191 -5.69 -10.02 9.03
CA ARG A 191 -6.82 -9.27 9.63
C ARG A 191 -7.90 -10.14 10.30
N SER A 192 -8.17 -11.34 9.77
CA SER A 192 -9.16 -12.30 10.30
C SER A 192 -8.69 -13.08 11.54
N GLU A 193 -7.37 -13.23 11.73
CA GLU A 193 -6.77 -13.97 12.85
C GLU A 193 -6.54 -13.06 14.07
N GLN A 194 -6.18 -11.78 13.83
CA GLN A 194 -5.81 -10.80 14.86
C GLN A 194 -6.78 -10.70 16.06
N PRO A 195 -8.12 -10.66 15.90
CA PRO A 195 -9.04 -10.49 17.03
C PRO A 195 -8.98 -11.63 18.05
N PHE A 196 -8.81 -12.88 17.58
CA PHE A 196 -8.72 -14.04 18.46
C PHE A 196 -7.36 -14.11 19.16
N ARG A 197 -6.27 -13.74 18.48
CA ARG A 197 -4.92 -13.67 19.10
C ARG A 197 -4.82 -12.57 20.14
N ALA A 198 -5.45 -11.41 19.90
CA ALA A 198 -5.63 -10.38 20.91
C ALA A 198 -6.40 -10.91 22.13
N GLY A 199 -7.51 -11.63 21.91
CA GLY A 199 -8.28 -12.27 22.98
C GLY A 199 -7.48 -13.25 23.84
N ILE A 200 -6.52 -13.99 23.27
CA ILE A 200 -5.68 -14.95 24.01
C ILE A 200 -4.77 -14.22 25.01
N PHE A 201 -3.94 -13.26 24.59
CA PHE A 201 -3.05 -12.61 25.57
C PHE A 201 -3.82 -11.70 26.55
N TYR A 202 -4.98 -11.15 26.17
CA TYR A 202 -5.85 -10.42 27.11
C TYR A 202 -6.50 -11.33 28.16
N CYS A 203 -6.82 -12.60 27.85
CA CYS A 203 -7.37 -13.52 28.86
C CYS A 203 -6.31 -13.94 29.91
N CYS A 204 -5.02 -13.80 29.59
CA CYS A 204 -3.92 -14.00 30.54
C CYS A 204 -3.94 -13.03 31.73
N ASN A 205 -4.71 -11.94 31.70
CA ASN A 205 -4.99 -11.12 32.89
C ASN A 205 -5.66 -11.95 34.01
N GLY A 206 -6.65 -12.80 33.68
CA GLY A 206 -7.28 -13.68 34.66
C GLY A 206 -6.33 -14.78 35.16
N VAL A 207 -5.43 -15.25 34.29
CA VAL A 207 -4.34 -16.18 34.65
C VAL A 207 -3.34 -15.53 35.61
N GLY A 208 -2.94 -14.28 35.36
CA GLY A 208 -2.12 -13.47 36.26
C GLY A 208 -2.79 -13.25 37.62
N SER A 209 -4.11 -13.03 37.66
CA SER A 209 -4.86 -12.93 38.92
C SER A 209 -4.73 -14.21 39.77
N MET A 210 -4.84 -15.39 39.14
CA MET A 210 -4.68 -16.68 39.82
C MET A 210 -3.24 -16.92 40.27
N ILE A 211 -2.26 -16.76 39.37
CA ILE A 211 -0.84 -17.03 39.65
C ILE A 211 -0.29 -16.04 40.69
N GLY A 212 -0.63 -14.76 40.60
CA GLY A 212 -0.28 -13.76 41.62
C GLY A 212 -0.94 -14.03 42.97
N GLY A 213 -2.16 -14.58 42.98
CA GLY A 213 -2.82 -15.02 44.21
C GLY A 213 -2.11 -16.21 44.87
N LEU A 214 -1.72 -17.22 44.08
CA LEU A 214 -0.92 -18.36 44.55
C LEU A 214 0.46 -17.92 45.05
N LEU A 215 1.15 -17.05 44.30
CA LEU A 215 2.45 -16.48 44.68
C LEU A 215 2.35 -15.67 45.97
N SER A 216 1.35 -14.78 46.08
CA SER A 216 1.11 -13.99 47.28
C SER A 216 0.69 -14.84 48.49
N TYR A 217 0.04 -16.00 48.29
CA TYR A 217 -0.29 -16.93 49.36
C TYR A 217 0.95 -17.67 49.88
N GLY A 218 1.87 -18.05 48.99
CA GLY A 218 3.16 -18.63 49.38
C GLY A 218 4.06 -17.63 50.10
N ILE A 219 4.19 -16.41 49.56
CA ILE A 219 4.95 -15.30 50.18
C ILE A 219 4.32 -14.86 51.51
N GLY A 220 3.00 -14.99 51.66
CA GLY A 220 2.27 -14.65 52.88
C GLY A 220 2.57 -15.51 54.12
N GLN A 221 3.36 -16.58 53.96
CA GLN A 221 3.78 -17.47 55.06
C GLN A 221 5.18 -17.10 55.62
N ILE A 222 5.71 -15.93 55.28
CA ILE A 222 7.02 -15.46 55.77
C ILE A 222 6.84 -14.66 57.08
N ASP A 223 7.22 -15.27 58.20
CA ASP A 223 7.20 -14.61 59.52
C ASP A 223 8.45 -13.73 59.78
N THR A 224 9.53 -13.92 59.01
CA THR A 224 10.86 -13.36 59.31
C THR A 224 11.22 -12.06 58.58
N PHE A 225 10.40 -11.62 57.63
CA PHE A 225 10.65 -10.45 56.79
C PHE A 225 9.32 -9.81 56.34
N PRO A 226 9.21 -8.47 56.24
CA PRO A 226 7.95 -7.81 55.89
C PRO A 226 7.33 -8.33 54.58
N VAL A 227 6.12 -8.87 54.67
CA VAL A 227 5.49 -9.63 53.59
C VAL A 227 5.27 -8.76 52.37
N TRP A 228 4.84 -7.51 52.55
CA TRP A 228 4.66 -6.55 51.46
C TRP A 228 5.96 -6.31 50.67
N LYS A 229 7.12 -6.31 51.34
CA LYS A 229 8.43 -6.16 50.68
C LYS A 229 8.79 -7.41 49.89
N ALA A 230 8.55 -8.59 50.46
CA ALA A 230 8.77 -9.86 49.77
C ALA A 230 7.92 -9.99 48.51
N VAL A 231 6.66 -9.52 48.53
CA VAL A 231 5.79 -9.46 47.34
C VAL A 231 6.43 -8.61 46.24
N PHE A 232 6.81 -7.35 46.52
CA PHE A 232 7.41 -6.47 45.51
C PHE A 232 8.78 -6.96 44.99
N MET A 233 9.63 -7.52 45.87
CA MET A 233 10.94 -8.07 45.48
C MET A 233 10.79 -9.32 44.60
N THR A 234 9.89 -10.24 44.95
CA THR A 234 9.73 -11.51 44.23
C THR A 234 9.09 -11.30 42.86
N CYS A 235 8.01 -10.50 42.81
CA CYS A 235 7.37 -10.13 41.55
C CYS A 235 8.32 -9.33 40.64
N GLY A 236 8.98 -8.30 41.17
CA GLY A 236 9.93 -7.49 40.40
C GLY A 236 11.12 -8.29 39.88
N GLY A 237 11.65 -9.22 40.67
CA GLY A 237 12.70 -10.14 40.25
C GLY A 237 12.26 -11.08 39.12
N ALA A 238 11.04 -11.64 39.21
CA ALA A 238 10.47 -12.44 38.13
C ALA A 238 10.27 -11.63 36.83
N THR A 239 9.78 -10.39 36.94
CA THR A 239 9.61 -9.47 35.81
C THR A 239 10.94 -9.05 35.18
N ILE A 240 12.03 -8.87 35.96
CA ILE A 240 13.38 -8.66 35.42
C ILE A 240 13.90 -9.88 34.66
N LEU A 241 13.78 -11.09 35.25
CA LEU A 241 14.21 -12.33 34.60
C LEU A 241 13.44 -12.54 33.28
N TRP A 242 12.14 -12.25 33.27
CA TRP A 242 11.33 -12.27 32.05
C TRP A 242 11.73 -11.17 31.06
N GLY A 243 12.10 -9.97 31.53
CA GLY A 243 12.66 -8.90 30.70
C GLY A 243 13.91 -9.34 29.93
N PHE A 244 14.79 -10.15 30.54
CA PHE A 244 15.92 -10.76 29.85
C PHE A 244 15.49 -11.84 28.84
N VAL A 245 14.46 -12.66 29.15
CA VAL A 245 13.87 -13.61 28.19
C VAL A 245 13.31 -12.86 26.96
N LEU A 246 12.57 -11.77 27.16
CA LEU A 246 12.10 -10.92 26.06
C LEU A 246 13.27 -10.31 25.28
N PHE A 247 14.29 -9.80 25.97
CA PHE A 247 15.46 -9.21 25.31
C PHE A 247 16.20 -10.23 24.40
N ALA A 248 16.26 -11.49 24.81
CA ALA A 248 16.89 -12.58 24.06
C ALA A 248 16.00 -13.14 22.92
N PHE A 249 14.71 -13.38 23.18
CA PHE A 249 13.84 -14.19 22.32
C PHE A 249 12.74 -13.42 21.56
N LEU A 250 12.34 -12.23 21.99
CA LEU A 250 11.29 -11.46 21.32
C LEU A 250 11.83 -10.87 19.99
N PRO A 251 11.23 -11.20 18.82
CA PRO A 251 11.72 -10.74 17.53
C PRO A 251 11.25 -9.31 17.21
N ASP A 252 12.16 -8.48 16.72
CA ASP A 252 11.86 -7.10 16.30
C ASP A 252 11.03 -7.03 15.00
N SER A 253 11.21 -8.01 14.12
CA SER A 253 10.55 -8.13 12.81
C SER A 253 10.57 -9.59 12.30
N ILE A 254 9.73 -9.89 11.29
CA ILE A 254 9.74 -11.17 10.55
C ILE A 254 11.16 -11.54 10.10
N MET A 255 11.88 -10.55 9.55
CA MET A 255 13.26 -10.66 9.10
C MET A 255 14.20 -11.13 10.22
N SER A 256 14.14 -10.47 11.38
CA SER A 256 15.01 -10.73 12.53
C SER A 256 14.80 -12.10 13.21
N ALA A 257 13.67 -12.75 12.96
CA ALA A 257 13.26 -13.93 13.71
C ALA A 257 14.13 -15.15 13.35
N ARG A 258 14.73 -15.77 14.37
CA ARG A 258 15.71 -16.87 14.22
C ARG A 258 15.07 -18.23 13.95
N ASN A 259 13.82 -18.44 14.37
CA ASN A 259 13.20 -19.76 14.42
C ASN A 259 12.41 -20.13 13.15
N PHE A 260 12.42 -19.27 12.12
CA PHE A 260 11.66 -19.44 10.88
C PHE A 260 12.58 -19.72 9.68
N THR A 261 12.20 -20.65 8.82
CA THR A 261 12.91 -20.98 7.57
C THR A 261 12.75 -19.86 6.54
N LEU A 262 13.51 -19.93 5.44
CA LEU A 262 13.40 -18.97 4.35
C LEU A 262 12.00 -19.00 3.70
N GLU A 263 11.47 -20.20 3.43
CA GLU A 263 10.12 -20.43 2.89
C GLU A 263 9.02 -19.92 3.84
N GLU A 264 9.16 -20.15 5.15
CA GLU A 264 8.22 -19.63 6.15
C GLU A 264 8.24 -18.09 6.22
N LYS A 265 9.42 -17.46 6.08
CA LYS A 265 9.54 -15.99 5.99
C LYS A 265 8.95 -15.44 4.70
N ALA A 266 9.18 -16.10 3.57
CA ALA A 266 8.57 -15.73 2.29
C ALA A 266 7.04 -15.79 2.38
N LEU A 267 6.49 -16.89 2.92
CA LEU A 267 5.05 -17.06 3.14
C LEU A 267 4.48 -16.03 4.13
N LEU A 268 5.20 -15.67 5.20
CA LEU A 268 4.81 -14.56 6.09
C LEU A 268 4.70 -13.22 5.34
N ILE A 269 5.66 -12.91 4.46
CA ILE A 269 5.67 -11.69 3.65
C ILE A 269 4.51 -11.70 2.65
N GLY A 270 4.27 -12.82 1.96
CA GLY A 270 3.13 -12.99 1.05
C GLY A 270 1.78 -12.82 1.76
N ARG A 271 1.62 -13.41 2.96
CA ARG A 271 0.42 -13.25 3.81
C ARG A 271 0.20 -11.80 4.21
N ALA A 272 1.26 -11.07 4.54
CA ALA A 272 1.19 -9.65 4.87
C ALA A 272 0.79 -8.79 3.65
N LYS A 273 1.36 -9.06 2.46
CA LYS A 273 0.95 -8.41 1.19
C LYS A 273 -0.54 -8.63 0.90
N LEU A 274 -1.03 -9.87 0.90
CA LEU A 274 -2.45 -10.20 0.66
C LEU A 274 -3.40 -9.57 1.71
N ALA A 275 -3.01 -9.53 2.98
CA ALA A 275 -3.86 -9.03 4.05
C ALA A 275 -4.02 -7.49 4.03
N GLN A 276 -3.27 -6.77 3.18
CA GLN A 276 -3.35 -5.31 3.01
C GLN A 276 -3.38 -4.61 4.37
N THR A 277 -2.44 -4.92 5.28
CA THR A 277 -2.52 -4.66 6.72
C THR A 277 -2.36 -3.19 7.10
N GLY A 278 -3.39 -2.41 6.75
CA GLY A 278 -3.44 -0.97 6.84
C GLY A 278 -2.88 -0.30 5.58
N VAL A 279 -3.74 0.43 4.86
CA VAL A 279 -3.28 1.55 4.01
C VAL A 279 -2.68 2.58 4.97
N LEU A 280 -1.38 2.48 5.20
CA LEU A 280 -0.66 3.20 6.25
C LEU A 280 -0.39 4.64 5.78
N SER A 281 -1.44 5.46 5.84
CA SER A 281 -1.42 6.86 5.41
C SER A 281 -0.46 7.67 6.28
N LYS A 282 0.78 7.86 5.80
CA LYS A 282 1.77 8.77 6.39
C LYS A 282 1.25 10.21 6.52
N SER A 283 0.26 10.60 5.70
CA SER A 283 -0.40 11.91 5.77
C SER A 283 -1.54 11.95 6.81
N ILE A 284 -1.50 12.94 7.70
CA ILE A 284 -2.56 13.21 8.69
C ILE A 284 -3.70 14.00 8.03
N LYS A 285 -4.91 13.41 7.98
CA LYS A 285 -6.10 14.05 7.40
C LYS A 285 -6.89 14.83 8.45
N TRP A 286 -6.64 16.14 8.56
CA TRP A 286 -7.31 17.03 9.52
C TRP A 286 -8.85 17.01 9.49
N TYR A 287 -9.48 16.69 8.35
CA TYR A 287 -10.94 16.56 8.28
C TYR A 287 -11.43 15.28 8.98
N GLN A 288 -10.71 14.15 8.85
CA GLN A 288 -10.99 12.90 9.55
C GLN A 288 -10.84 13.03 11.07
N ILE A 289 -9.91 13.88 11.55
CA ILE A 289 -9.80 14.24 12.98
C ILE A 289 -11.10 14.93 13.44
N LYS A 290 -11.58 15.93 12.70
CA LYS A 290 -12.84 16.62 13.01
C LYS A 290 -14.03 15.66 13.00
N GLU A 291 -14.07 14.71 12.07
CA GLU A 291 -15.11 13.67 12.05
C GLU A 291 -15.03 12.71 13.24
N ALA A 292 -13.84 12.37 13.74
CA ALA A 292 -13.71 11.56 14.96
C ALA A 292 -14.31 12.28 16.19
N PHE A 293 -14.06 13.59 16.33
CA PHE A 293 -14.64 14.41 17.41
C PHE A 293 -16.14 14.67 17.24
N LEU A 294 -16.68 14.61 16.02
CA LEU A 294 -18.11 14.81 15.74
C LEU A 294 -18.93 13.51 15.72
N ASP A 295 -18.30 12.33 15.82
CA ASP A 295 -18.99 11.05 15.73
C ASP A 295 -19.56 10.58 17.09
N PRO A 296 -20.89 10.48 17.27
CA PRO A 296 -21.47 10.00 18.52
C PRO A 296 -21.11 8.55 18.85
N GLN A 297 -20.70 7.73 17.87
CA GLN A 297 -20.19 6.37 18.11
C GLN A 297 -18.90 6.40 18.92
N VAL A 298 -18.02 7.37 18.66
CA VAL A 298 -16.76 7.56 19.40
C VAL A 298 -17.08 7.97 20.83
N TRP A 299 -17.97 8.94 21.03
CA TRP A 299 -18.37 9.40 22.37
C TRP A 299 -19.11 8.35 23.19
N LEU A 300 -20.00 7.55 22.57
CA LEU A 300 -20.65 6.42 23.26
C LEU A 300 -19.64 5.35 23.69
N LEU A 301 -18.67 5.01 22.84
CA LEU A 301 -17.58 4.08 23.21
C LEU A 301 -16.66 4.68 24.28
N THR A 302 -16.39 5.98 24.23
CA THR A 302 -15.57 6.71 25.21
C THR A 302 -16.24 6.74 26.58
N LEU A 303 -17.55 7.03 26.65
CA LEU A 303 -18.33 6.96 27.88
C LEU A 303 -18.43 5.51 28.41
N PHE A 304 -18.65 4.54 27.52
CA PHE A 304 -18.66 3.12 27.92
C PHE A 304 -17.32 2.69 28.54
N MET A 305 -16.20 3.15 27.95
CA MET A 305 -14.83 2.89 28.42
C MET A 305 -14.57 3.54 29.78
N LEU A 306 -14.88 4.82 29.92
CA LEU A 306 -14.75 5.58 31.18
C LEU A 306 -15.43 4.85 32.34
N LEU A 307 -16.69 4.46 32.14
CA LEU A 307 -17.48 3.75 33.16
C LEU A 307 -16.96 2.33 33.43
N ASN A 308 -16.31 1.68 32.45
CA ASN A 308 -15.70 0.35 32.65
C ASN A 308 -14.50 0.46 33.58
N GLU A 309 -13.64 1.44 33.33
CA GLU A 309 -12.40 1.59 34.08
C GLU A 309 -12.59 2.25 35.45
N VAL A 310 -13.71 2.96 35.69
CA VAL A 310 -14.16 3.30 37.05
C VAL A 310 -14.44 2.02 37.86
N ILE A 311 -15.07 1.01 37.27
CA ILE A 311 -15.32 -0.28 37.92
C ILE A 311 -14.00 -1.03 38.13
N ASN A 312 -13.16 -1.10 37.09
CA ASN A 312 -11.86 -1.79 37.15
C ASN A 312 -10.93 -1.19 38.21
N GLY A 313 -10.71 0.13 38.18
CA GLY A 313 -9.85 0.84 39.13
C GLY A 313 -10.31 0.70 40.58
N GLY A 314 -11.63 0.61 40.81
CA GLY A 314 -12.20 0.27 42.12
C GLY A 314 -11.91 -1.18 42.53
N ILE A 315 -12.42 -2.15 41.77
CA ILE A 315 -12.37 -3.59 42.11
C ILE A 315 -10.93 -4.12 42.18
N ALA A 316 -10.03 -3.72 41.27
CA ALA A 316 -8.65 -4.20 41.27
C ALA A 316 -7.88 -3.79 42.54
N ASN A 317 -8.05 -2.54 42.99
CA ASN A 317 -7.32 -1.99 44.14
C ASN A 317 -7.96 -2.33 45.50
N PHE A 318 -9.30 -2.49 45.56
CA PHE A 318 -10.02 -2.66 46.83
C PHE A 318 -10.72 -4.02 47.00
N GLY A 319 -10.85 -4.83 45.95
CA GLY A 319 -11.57 -6.11 45.99
C GLY A 319 -11.04 -7.08 47.06
N LYS A 320 -9.72 -7.18 47.23
CA LYS A 320 -9.13 -8.03 48.29
C LYS A 320 -9.29 -7.45 49.69
N LEU A 321 -9.37 -6.12 49.83
CA LEU A 321 -9.65 -5.45 51.11
C LEU A 321 -11.10 -5.68 51.57
N ILE A 322 -12.04 -5.84 50.63
CA ILE A 322 -13.41 -6.28 50.92
C ILE A 322 -13.42 -7.69 51.51
N ILE A 323 -12.66 -8.63 50.93
CA ILE A 323 -12.51 -10.00 51.45
C ILE A 323 -11.80 -10.01 52.81
N LYS A 324 -10.77 -9.17 53.02
CA LYS A 324 -10.13 -9.00 54.33
C LYS A 324 -11.16 -8.61 55.40
N GLY A 325 -12.10 -7.74 55.07
CA GLY A 325 -13.26 -7.41 55.92
C GLY A 325 -14.39 -8.44 55.98
N LEU A 326 -14.14 -9.71 55.63
CA LEU A 326 -15.07 -10.85 55.73
C LEU A 326 -14.47 -12.01 56.55
N VAL A 327 -13.15 -12.20 56.46
CA VAL A 327 -12.42 -13.31 57.12
C VAL A 327 -11.28 -12.86 58.04
N SER A 328 -10.88 -11.58 58.02
CA SER A 328 -9.80 -10.94 58.80
C SER A 328 -8.37 -11.45 58.54
N ASP A 329 -8.16 -12.75 58.39
CA ASP A 329 -6.87 -13.37 58.08
C ASP A 329 -6.35 -12.99 56.67
N PRO A 330 -5.15 -12.40 56.54
CA PRO A 330 -4.49 -12.12 55.26
C PRO A 330 -4.26 -13.34 54.37
N LEU A 331 -3.95 -14.52 54.94
CA LEU A 331 -3.65 -15.73 54.17
C LEU A 331 -4.93 -16.30 53.53
N LEU A 332 -5.97 -16.53 54.33
CA LEU A 332 -7.28 -16.94 53.83
C LEU A 332 -7.88 -15.89 52.89
N THR A 333 -7.71 -14.59 53.16
CA THR A 333 -8.10 -13.51 52.22
C THR A 333 -7.45 -13.70 50.85
N THR A 334 -6.16 -14.03 50.82
CA THR A 334 -5.40 -14.21 49.58
C THR A 334 -5.82 -15.49 48.86
N ALA A 335 -6.01 -16.60 49.59
CA ALA A 335 -6.49 -17.87 49.03
C ALA A 335 -7.90 -17.75 48.43
N LEU A 336 -8.83 -17.11 49.15
CA LEU A 336 -10.18 -16.80 48.67
C LEU A 336 -10.19 -15.75 47.54
N GLY A 337 -9.08 -15.06 47.28
CA GLY A 337 -8.92 -14.21 46.10
C GLY A 337 -8.72 -14.98 44.79
N ILE A 338 -8.12 -16.18 44.84
CA ILE A 338 -7.65 -16.92 43.65
C ILE A 338 -8.77 -17.26 42.64
N PRO A 339 -9.96 -17.76 43.04
CA PRO A 339 -10.97 -18.20 42.06
C PRO A 339 -11.55 -17.08 41.20
N GLN A 340 -11.42 -15.80 41.60
CA GLN A 340 -11.81 -14.65 40.77
C GLN A 340 -11.12 -14.68 39.41
N GLY A 341 -9.84 -15.09 39.35
CA GLY A 341 -9.10 -15.16 38.10
C GLY A 341 -9.63 -16.25 37.16
N ALA A 342 -10.08 -17.38 37.71
CA ALA A 342 -10.72 -18.45 36.94
C ALA A 342 -12.06 -18.00 36.34
N PHE A 343 -12.89 -17.31 37.13
CA PHE A 343 -14.13 -16.70 36.64
C PHE A 343 -13.85 -15.62 35.57
N GLN A 344 -12.81 -14.80 35.74
CA GLN A 344 -12.40 -13.80 34.74
C GLN A 344 -11.97 -14.46 33.41
N VAL A 345 -11.19 -15.55 33.44
CA VAL A 345 -10.87 -16.34 32.23
C VAL A 345 -12.14 -16.90 31.59
N PHE A 346 -13.04 -17.50 32.39
CA PHE A 346 -14.31 -18.04 31.91
C PHE A 346 -15.16 -16.97 31.20
N TRP A 347 -15.36 -15.80 31.82
CA TRP A 347 -16.17 -14.72 31.24
C TRP A 347 -15.56 -14.18 29.94
N ILE A 348 -14.23 -13.96 29.89
CA ILE A 348 -13.56 -13.43 28.70
C ILE A 348 -13.69 -14.41 27.54
N LEU A 349 -13.39 -15.70 27.75
CA LEU A 349 -13.45 -16.72 26.70
C LEU A 349 -14.88 -16.99 26.23
N SER A 350 -15.83 -17.17 27.14
CA SER A 350 -17.24 -17.45 26.78
C SER A 350 -17.88 -16.31 25.97
N GLY A 351 -17.68 -15.05 26.39
CA GLY A 351 -18.28 -13.91 25.70
C GLY A 351 -17.59 -13.54 24.39
N THR A 352 -16.26 -13.65 24.29
CA THR A 352 -15.57 -13.45 23.01
C THR A 352 -15.88 -14.56 22.00
N PHE A 353 -16.03 -15.81 22.45
CA PHE A 353 -16.53 -16.91 21.61
C PHE A 353 -17.96 -16.64 21.13
N LEU A 354 -18.88 -16.27 22.03
CA LEU A 354 -20.28 -15.97 21.70
C LEU A 354 -20.39 -14.80 20.71
N ALA A 355 -19.63 -13.73 20.93
CA ALA A 355 -19.57 -12.56 20.05
C ALA A 355 -18.89 -12.83 18.70
N SER A 356 -18.15 -13.94 18.57
CA SER A 356 -17.53 -14.40 17.31
C SER A 356 -18.41 -15.40 16.57
N LYS A 357 -19.27 -16.16 17.27
CA LYS A 357 -20.19 -17.15 16.68
C LYS A 357 -21.52 -16.54 16.23
N LEU A 358 -22.02 -15.52 16.91
CA LEU A 358 -23.30 -14.88 16.58
C LEU A 358 -23.09 -13.58 15.79
N PRO A 359 -23.59 -13.44 14.55
CA PRO A 359 -23.44 -12.21 13.78
C PRO A 359 -24.20 -11.04 14.43
N ASN A 360 -23.67 -9.82 14.31
CA ASN A 360 -24.27 -8.57 14.83
C ASN A 360 -24.63 -8.58 16.34
N SER A 361 -23.99 -9.47 17.12
CA SER A 361 -24.30 -9.73 18.53
C SER A 361 -23.50 -8.91 19.54
N ARG A 362 -22.33 -8.36 19.18
CA ARG A 362 -21.34 -7.77 20.11
C ARG A 362 -21.95 -6.87 21.19
N THR A 363 -22.83 -5.93 20.82
CA THR A 363 -23.50 -5.02 21.77
C THR A 363 -24.44 -5.74 22.75
N ILE A 364 -25.11 -6.82 22.31
CA ILE A 364 -25.98 -7.64 23.15
C ILE A 364 -25.14 -8.42 24.17
N VAL A 365 -24.02 -9.01 23.72
CA VAL A 365 -23.08 -9.71 24.62
C VAL A 365 -22.53 -8.73 25.67
N MET A 366 -22.18 -7.50 25.29
CA MET A 366 -21.74 -6.47 26.24
C MET A 366 -22.79 -6.15 27.31
N THR A 367 -24.06 -5.96 26.93
CA THR A 367 -25.16 -5.73 27.88
C THR A 367 -25.41 -6.94 28.77
N MET A 368 -25.39 -8.16 28.19
CA MET A 368 -25.56 -9.42 28.92
C MET A 368 -24.48 -9.63 29.98
N TYR A 369 -23.21 -9.39 29.65
CA TYR A 369 -22.07 -9.62 30.55
C TYR A 369 -21.88 -8.50 31.59
N LEU A 370 -22.72 -7.46 31.60
CA LEU A 370 -22.84 -6.53 32.72
C LEU A 370 -23.84 -7.02 33.79
N VAL A 371 -24.74 -7.94 33.46
CA VAL A 371 -25.74 -8.46 34.43
C VAL A 371 -25.07 -9.19 35.61
N PRO A 372 -24.07 -10.09 35.44
CA PRO A 372 -23.41 -10.71 36.59
C PRO A 372 -22.57 -9.71 37.40
N THR A 373 -22.11 -8.60 36.80
CA THR A 373 -21.45 -7.49 37.51
C THR A 373 -22.43 -6.75 38.42
N VAL A 374 -23.63 -6.43 37.92
CA VAL A 374 -24.72 -5.81 38.71
C VAL A 374 -25.15 -6.74 39.86
N ILE A 375 -25.35 -8.03 39.59
CA ILE A 375 -25.70 -9.02 40.62
C ILE A 375 -24.57 -9.14 41.65
N GLY A 376 -23.33 -9.35 41.21
CA GLY A 376 -22.18 -9.54 42.09
C GLY A 376 -21.94 -8.36 43.03
N THR A 377 -21.99 -7.14 42.51
CA THR A 377 -21.87 -5.92 43.32
C THR A 377 -23.03 -5.76 44.30
N SER A 378 -24.26 -6.11 43.88
CA SER A 378 -25.43 -6.09 44.77
C SER A 378 -25.29 -7.09 45.93
N LEU A 379 -24.80 -8.30 45.65
CA LEU A 379 -24.51 -9.32 46.68
C LEU A 379 -23.42 -8.85 47.65
N MET A 380 -22.31 -8.29 47.14
CA MET A 380 -21.21 -7.76 47.96
C MET A 380 -21.62 -6.57 48.85
N TRP A 381 -22.65 -5.81 48.46
CA TRP A 381 -23.13 -4.63 49.18
C TRP A 381 -24.28 -4.91 50.15
N LYS A 382 -25.19 -5.84 49.81
CA LYS A 382 -26.46 -6.03 50.54
C LYS A 382 -26.59 -7.33 51.32
N LEU A 383 -25.75 -8.35 51.08
CA LEU A 383 -25.74 -9.52 51.94
C LEU A 383 -25.04 -9.21 53.27
N ASP A 384 -25.60 -9.75 54.35
CA ASP A 384 -24.97 -9.74 55.65
C ASP A 384 -23.64 -10.53 55.63
N ARG A 385 -22.63 -9.97 56.31
CA ARG A 385 -21.28 -10.52 56.40
C ARG A 385 -21.10 -11.51 57.54
N GLU A 386 -22.05 -11.65 58.46
CA GLU A 386 -21.99 -12.69 59.48
C GLU A 386 -22.56 -14.02 58.94
N HIS A 387 -23.79 -13.99 58.45
CA HIS A 387 -24.57 -15.18 58.07
C HIS A 387 -24.40 -15.61 56.60
N HIS A 388 -24.02 -14.70 55.68
CA HIS A 388 -24.04 -14.96 54.24
C HIS A 388 -22.69 -14.80 53.54
N LYS A 389 -21.59 -15.09 54.25
CA LYS A 389 -20.20 -15.02 53.74
C LYS A 389 -19.98 -15.65 52.37
N ILE A 390 -20.58 -16.82 52.12
CA ILE A 390 -20.47 -17.54 50.84
C ILE A 390 -21.11 -16.75 49.70
N GLY A 391 -22.24 -16.07 49.94
CA GLY A 391 -22.91 -15.25 48.92
C GLY A 391 -22.16 -13.96 48.60
N VAL A 392 -21.56 -13.31 49.61
CA VAL A 392 -20.65 -12.16 49.42
C VAL A 392 -19.45 -12.56 48.55
N LEU A 393 -18.84 -13.71 48.86
CA LEU A 393 -17.68 -14.24 48.13
C LEU A 393 -18.03 -14.67 46.70
N PHE A 394 -19.18 -15.33 46.49
CA PHE A 394 -19.68 -15.64 45.15
C PHE A 394 -19.94 -14.36 44.33
N GLY A 395 -20.48 -13.32 44.97
CA GLY A 395 -20.64 -11.99 44.37
C GLY A 395 -19.33 -11.43 43.84
N TYR A 396 -18.24 -11.54 44.62
CA TYR A 396 -16.89 -11.14 44.20
C TYR A 396 -16.35 -11.97 43.02
N TYR A 397 -16.67 -13.26 42.92
CA TYR A 397 -16.25 -14.07 41.77
C TYR A 397 -16.98 -13.70 40.47
N ILE A 398 -18.30 -13.47 40.51
CA ILE A 398 -19.08 -13.13 39.31
C ILE A 398 -18.91 -11.68 38.86
N VAL A 399 -18.39 -10.78 39.72
CA VAL A 399 -18.27 -9.35 39.42
C VAL A 399 -17.40 -9.08 38.20
N GLY A 400 -16.37 -9.90 37.92
CA GLY A 400 -15.41 -9.69 36.83
C GLY A 400 -15.94 -9.85 35.39
N SER A 401 -17.24 -10.06 35.21
CA SER A 401 -17.88 -10.23 33.89
C SER A 401 -17.82 -8.97 33.00
N PHE A 402 -17.76 -7.77 33.58
CA PHE A 402 -17.60 -6.51 32.84
C PHE A 402 -16.34 -6.44 31.96
N VAL A 403 -15.31 -7.23 32.29
CA VAL A 403 -14.03 -7.30 31.54
C VAL A 403 -14.24 -7.91 30.15
N THR A 404 -15.24 -8.77 29.96
CA THR A 404 -15.65 -9.23 28.64
C THR A 404 -16.19 -8.07 27.80
N SER A 405 -17.01 -7.22 28.41
CA SER A 405 -17.60 -6.07 27.73
C SER A 405 -16.57 -5.00 27.39
N LEU A 406 -15.49 -4.89 28.18
CA LEU A 406 -14.29 -4.09 27.88
C LEU A 406 -13.59 -4.60 26.61
N VAL A 407 -13.25 -5.89 26.54
CA VAL A 407 -12.56 -6.49 25.40
C VAL A 407 -13.36 -6.32 24.10
N LEU A 408 -14.70 -6.44 24.17
CA LEU A 408 -15.58 -6.19 23.03
C LEU A 408 -15.68 -4.71 22.64
N ALA A 409 -15.60 -3.79 23.60
CA ALA A 409 -15.61 -2.34 23.34
C ALA A 409 -14.30 -1.85 22.68
N LEU A 410 -13.14 -2.28 23.19
CA LEU A 410 -11.80 -1.90 22.68
C LEU A 410 -11.62 -2.24 21.19
N GLN A 411 -12.24 -3.31 20.72
CA GLN A 411 -12.17 -3.77 19.32
C GLN A 411 -13.00 -2.88 18.36
N MET A 412 -14.02 -2.16 18.84
CA MET A 412 -14.98 -1.49 17.95
C MET A 412 -14.44 -0.30 17.15
N PRO A 413 -13.59 0.62 17.69
CA PRO A 413 -13.04 1.71 16.90
C PRO A 413 -12.26 1.23 15.67
N ALA A 414 -11.55 0.10 15.80
CA ALA A 414 -10.77 -0.49 14.71
C ALA A 414 -11.65 -1.13 13.60
N THR A 415 -12.80 -1.72 13.96
CA THR A 415 -13.67 -2.44 13.00
C THR A 415 -14.88 -1.65 12.49
N ASN A 416 -15.30 -0.58 13.18
CA ASN A 416 -16.59 0.09 12.93
C ASN A 416 -16.45 1.55 12.42
N LEU A 417 -15.24 2.01 12.11
CA LEU A 417 -14.98 3.37 11.62
C LEU A 417 -14.18 3.32 10.32
N GLY A 418 -14.56 4.13 9.33
CA GLY A 418 -13.77 4.34 8.12
C GLY A 418 -12.70 5.42 8.33
N GLY A 419 -11.65 5.45 7.50
CA GLY A 419 -10.57 6.41 7.59
C GLY A 419 -9.46 6.01 8.56
N TYR A 420 -8.20 6.05 8.12
CA TYR A 420 -7.01 5.74 8.91
C TYR A 420 -6.78 6.78 10.01
N THR A 421 -6.87 8.07 9.67
CA THR A 421 -6.74 9.15 10.66
C THR A 421 -7.93 9.18 11.63
N LYS A 422 -9.16 8.92 11.15
CA LYS A 422 -10.36 8.86 12.01
C LYS A 422 -10.24 7.74 13.05
N ARG A 423 -9.84 6.53 12.63
CA ARG A 423 -9.65 5.37 13.51
C ARG A 423 -8.62 5.62 14.62
N ILE A 424 -7.43 6.11 14.26
CA ILE A 424 -6.37 6.38 15.25
C ILE A 424 -6.82 7.46 16.26
N THR A 425 -7.45 8.53 15.77
CA THR A 425 -8.00 9.60 16.63
C THR A 425 -9.05 9.05 17.59
N ALA A 426 -10.00 8.24 17.09
CA ALA A 426 -11.03 7.62 17.92
C ALA A 426 -10.45 6.66 18.98
N SER A 427 -9.46 5.84 18.61
CA SER A 427 -8.77 4.96 19.55
C SER A 427 -8.07 5.74 20.66
N ALA A 428 -7.40 6.86 20.35
CA ALA A 428 -6.75 7.71 21.36
C ALA A 428 -7.74 8.39 22.31
N ILE A 429 -8.91 8.84 21.82
CA ILE A 429 -9.98 9.40 22.66
C ILE A 429 -10.54 8.33 23.61
N VAL A 430 -10.84 7.14 23.10
CA VAL A 430 -11.32 6.01 23.91
C VAL A 430 -10.27 5.58 24.95
N PHE A 431 -8.99 5.53 24.57
CA PHE A 431 -7.89 5.22 25.49
C PHE A 431 -7.68 6.30 26.57
N THR A 432 -7.87 7.58 26.25
CA THR A 432 -7.83 8.64 27.26
C THR A 432 -8.88 8.39 28.36
N ALA A 433 -10.09 7.96 27.97
CA ALA A 433 -11.12 7.56 28.93
C ALA A 433 -10.77 6.30 29.74
N TYR A 434 -10.00 5.36 29.18
CA TYR A 434 -9.50 4.19 29.90
C TYR A 434 -8.59 4.60 31.09
N CYS A 435 -7.65 5.52 30.87
CA CYS A 435 -6.81 6.05 31.96
C CYS A 435 -7.61 6.88 32.97
N VAL A 436 -8.49 7.76 32.50
CA VAL A 436 -9.30 8.64 33.38
C VAL A 436 -10.26 7.83 34.27
N GLY A 437 -10.85 6.74 33.77
CA GLY A 437 -11.71 5.88 34.58
C GLY A 437 -10.95 5.20 35.72
N ASN A 438 -9.75 4.66 35.42
CA ASN A 438 -8.87 4.07 36.43
C ASN A 438 -8.34 5.07 37.47
N ILE A 439 -8.26 6.36 37.12
CA ILE A 439 -7.94 7.44 38.08
C ILE A 439 -9.14 7.71 39.01
N ILE A 440 -10.36 7.69 38.49
CA ILE A 440 -11.58 8.02 39.27
C ILE A 440 -11.97 6.86 40.21
N GLY A 441 -11.96 5.61 39.73
CA GLY A 441 -12.44 4.43 40.46
C GLY A 441 -11.91 4.27 41.90
N PRO A 442 -10.58 4.36 42.14
CA PRO A 442 -9.98 4.24 43.46
C PRO A 442 -10.44 5.27 44.50
N HIS A 443 -10.97 6.42 44.08
CA HIS A 443 -11.44 7.48 44.98
C HIS A 443 -12.91 7.29 45.43
N ALA A 444 -13.67 6.35 44.85
CA ALA A 444 -14.99 5.97 45.34
C ALA A 444 -14.95 5.10 46.61
N PHE A 445 -13.79 4.55 46.96
CA PHE A 445 -13.58 3.61 48.07
C PHE A 445 -13.12 4.34 49.34
N LEU A 446 -14.07 5.05 49.96
CA LEU A 446 -13.84 5.95 51.09
C LEU A 446 -13.32 5.22 52.33
N ALA A 447 -12.27 5.75 52.96
CA ALA A 447 -11.66 5.17 54.17
C ALA A 447 -12.62 5.07 55.36
N SER A 448 -13.54 6.03 55.49
CA SER A 448 -14.61 6.05 56.50
C SER A 448 -15.68 4.97 56.32
N GLU A 449 -15.69 4.27 55.18
CA GLU A 449 -16.65 3.21 54.86
C GLU A 449 -16.03 1.80 54.93
N ALA A 450 -14.77 1.69 55.34
CA ALA A 450 -14.08 0.40 55.43
C ALA A 450 -14.77 -0.52 56.46
N PRO A 451 -14.94 -1.83 56.17
CA PRO A 451 -14.57 -2.55 54.95
C PRO A 451 -15.74 -2.81 53.98
N LEU A 452 -16.85 -2.06 54.10
CA LEU A 452 -18.06 -2.27 53.30
C LEU A 452 -18.06 -1.47 51.99
N TYR A 453 -17.52 -0.26 52.01
CA TYR A 453 -17.47 0.69 50.88
C TYR A 453 -18.81 0.88 50.13
N PRO A 454 -19.93 1.24 50.81
CA PRO A 454 -21.20 1.51 50.15
C PRO A 454 -21.10 2.46 48.96
N THR A 455 -20.33 3.55 49.05
CA THR A 455 -20.15 4.51 47.95
C THR A 455 -19.46 3.85 46.76
N GLY A 456 -18.42 3.05 46.99
CA GLY A 456 -17.75 2.27 45.94
C GLY A 456 -18.69 1.30 45.22
N CYS A 457 -19.50 0.56 45.98
CA CYS A 457 -20.51 -0.36 45.42
C CYS A 457 -21.63 0.38 44.66
N ILE A 458 -22.11 1.52 45.16
CA ILE A 458 -23.11 2.37 44.49
C ILE A 458 -22.55 2.91 43.16
N VAL A 459 -21.31 3.40 43.16
CA VAL A 459 -20.64 3.91 41.94
C VAL A 459 -20.49 2.79 40.90
N ILE A 460 -20.10 1.57 41.30
CA ILE A 460 -19.99 0.42 40.38
C ILE A 460 -21.35 0.03 39.80
N LEU A 461 -22.41 0.01 40.61
CA LEU A 461 -23.77 -0.28 40.15
C LEU A 461 -24.27 0.80 39.17
N ALA A 462 -24.08 2.08 39.49
CA ALA A 462 -24.42 3.20 38.63
C ALA A 462 -23.67 3.15 37.29
N CYS A 463 -22.36 2.85 37.32
CA CYS A 463 -21.56 2.68 36.12
C CYS A 463 -22.06 1.50 35.27
N SER A 464 -22.30 0.34 35.88
CA SER A 464 -22.76 -0.87 35.19
C SER A 464 -24.11 -0.67 34.49
N VAL A 465 -25.09 -0.08 35.19
CA VAL A 465 -26.42 0.21 34.62
C VAL A 465 -26.34 1.27 33.52
N THR A 466 -25.52 2.31 33.72
CA THR A 466 -25.29 3.34 32.68
C THR A 466 -24.60 2.74 31.45
N GLN A 467 -23.65 1.83 31.62
CA GLN A 467 -23.03 1.08 30.52
C GLN A 467 -24.02 0.21 29.76
N MET A 468 -24.97 -0.45 30.44
CA MET A 468 -26.05 -1.20 29.77
C MET A 468 -26.89 -0.27 28.90
N ALA A 469 -27.26 0.92 29.39
CA ALA A 469 -27.98 1.92 28.62
C ALA A 469 -27.16 2.48 27.44
N VAL A 470 -25.86 2.74 27.64
CA VAL A 470 -24.94 3.21 26.59
C VAL A 470 -24.72 2.14 25.52
N ALA A 471 -24.62 0.86 25.88
CA ALA A 471 -24.52 -0.25 24.93
C ALA A 471 -25.81 -0.45 24.10
N VAL A 472 -26.98 -0.22 24.71
CA VAL A 472 -28.26 -0.17 23.98
C VAL A 472 -28.33 1.05 23.06
N GLY A 473 -27.92 2.24 23.52
CA GLY A 473 -27.84 3.46 22.70
C GLY A 473 -26.91 3.30 21.50
N LEU A 474 -25.73 2.70 21.71
CA LEU A 474 -24.78 2.33 20.66
C LEU A 474 -25.39 1.31 19.69
N ARG A 475 -26.13 0.30 20.18
CA ARG A 475 -26.86 -0.63 19.31
C ARG A 475 -27.92 0.08 18.46
N MET A 476 -28.71 0.98 19.04
CA MET A 476 -29.73 1.74 18.30
C MET A 476 -29.10 2.66 17.25
N LEU A 477 -27.98 3.31 17.57
CA LEU A 477 -27.19 4.10 16.61
C LEU A 477 -26.64 3.23 15.47
N LEU A 478 -26.10 2.05 15.76
CA LEU A 478 -25.56 1.14 14.74
C LEU A 478 -26.67 0.53 13.86
N ILE A 479 -27.81 0.17 14.44
CA ILE A 479 -29.01 -0.27 13.68
C ILE A 479 -29.51 0.88 12.80
N ALA A 480 -29.56 2.12 13.29
CA ALA A 480 -29.96 3.27 12.48
C ALA A 480 -28.94 3.61 11.37
N ARG A 481 -27.64 3.42 11.60
CA ARG A 481 -26.59 3.56 10.57
C ARG A 481 -26.70 2.48 9.50
N ASN A 482 -26.79 1.21 9.90
CA ASN A 482 -26.98 0.09 8.98
C ASN A 482 -28.26 0.28 8.18
N LYS A 483 -29.41 0.49 8.83
CA LYS A 483 -30.68 0.74 8.14
C LYS A 483 -30.59 1.89 7.14
N ARG A 484 -29.97 3.03 7.48
CA ARG A 484 -29.77 4.14 6.52
C ARG A 484 -28.84 3.78 5.36
N ARG A 485 -27.79 3.00 5.60
CA ARG A 485 -26.84 2.51 4.58
C ARG A 485 -27.52 1.53 3.64
N ASP A 486 -28.34 0.63 4.20
CA ASP A 486 -29.00 -0.47 3.50
C ASP A 486 -30.25 0.06 2.75
N GLU A 487 -31.00 1.01 3.33
CA GLU A 487 -32.00 1.82 2.62
C GLU A 487 -31.37 2.62 1.46
N ALA A 488 -30.19 3.21 1.67
CA ALA A 488 -29.50 3.95 0.62
C ALA A 488 -28.92 3.04 -0.48
N ALA A 489 -28.61 1.78 -0.17
CA ALA A 489 -28.24 0.77 -1.17
C ALA A 489 -29.48 0.28 -1.94
N ALA A 490 -30.55 -0.12 -1.24
CA ALA A 490 -31.81 -0.55 -1.86
C ALA A 490 -32.45 0.55 -2.73
N ALA A 491 -32.34 1.82 -2.32
CA ALA A 491 -32.80 2.97 -3.12
C ALA A 491 -31.89 3.30 -4.32
N ILE A 492 -30.68 2.75 -4.39
CA ILE A 492 -29.84 2.75 -5.60
C ILE A 492 -30.24 1.59 -6.52
N GLY A 493 -30.75 0.49 -5.97
CA GLY A 493 -30.98 -0.79 -6.65
C GLY A 493 -29.74 -1.68 -6.58
N GLU A 494 -29.91 -2.99 -6.78
CA GLU A 494 -28.80 -3.93 -6.85
C GLU A 494 -28.06 -3.77 -8.20
N VAL A 495 -27.15 -2.79 -8.22
CA VAL A 495 -26.03 -2.78 -9.15
C VAL A 495 -24.93 -3.62 -8.51
N GLU A 496 -24.59 -4.74 -9.13
CA GLU A 496 -23.53 -5.62 -8.65
C GLU A 496 -22.18 -4.89 -8.72
N VAL A 497 -21.43 -4.85 -7.62
CA VAL A 497 -20.16 -4.10 -7.53
C VAL A 497 -19.02 -5.02 -7.97
N THR A 498 -19.00 -5.32 -9.27
CA THR A 498 -18.01 -6.18 -9.93
C THR A 498 -16.77 -5.40 -10.34
N GLY A 499 -16.01 -4.94 -9.34
CA GLY A 499 -14.69 -4.34 -9.52
C GLY A 499 -13.93 -4.24 -8.21
N PRO A 500 -12.59 -4.35 -8.19
CA PRO A 500 -11.82 -4.17 -6.98
C PRO A 500 -11.95 -2.73 -6.47
N GLU A 501 -12.44 -2.54 -5.24
CA GLU A 501 -12.35 -1.24 -4.58
C GLU A 501 -10.86 -0.91 -4.37
N GLU A 502 -10.27 -0.07 -5.22
CA GLU A 502 -9.08 0.68 -4.85
C GLU A 502 -9.36 1.34 -3.50
N ALA A 503 -8.52 1.05 -2.51
CA ALA A 503 -8.79 1.34 -1.10
C ALA A 503 -8.57 2.83 -0.76
N ILE A 504 -9.32 3.72 -1.43
CA ILE A 504 -9.38 5.15 -1.15
C ILE A 504 -9.79 5.32 0.31
N ASP A 505 -8.88 5.85 1.12
CA ASP A 505 -9.06 6.02 2.56
C ASP A 505 -10.15 7.07 2.87
N ARG A 506 -11.40 6.60 2.85
CA ARG A 506 -12.65 7.34 3.10
C ARG A 506 -13.25 6.96 4.45
N THR A 507 -14.00 7.86 5.05
CA THR A 507 -14.74 7.61 6.30
C THR A 507 -16.10 6.98 6.06
N ASP A 508 -16.64 6.38 7.13
CA ASP A 508 -18.03 5.91 7.19
C ASP A 508 -19.05 7.04 6.97
N PHE A 509 -18.69 8.30 7.21
CA PHE A 509 -19.53 9.47 6.92
C PHE A 509 -19.47 9.84 5.44
N GLU A 510 -18.29 9.83 4.82
CA GLU A 510 -18.12 10.06 3.38
C GLU A 510 -18.90 9.01 2.56
N ILE A 511 -18.77 7.73 2.92
CA ILE A 511 -19.50 6.61 2.29
C ILE A 511 -21.02 6.78 2.46
N THR A 512 -21.48 7.10 3.68
CA THR A 512 -22.92 7.26 3.95
C THR A 512 -23.51 8.50 3.25
N MET A 513 -22.79 9.62 3.22
CA MET A 513 -23.23 10.83 2.51
C MET A 513 -23.29 10.63 1.00
N ALA A 514 -22.33 9.89 0.41
CA ALA A 514 -22.36 9.57 -1.01
C ALA A 514 -23.63 8.76 -1.37
N LYS A 515 -23.85 7.63 -0.69
CA LYS A 515 -25.03 6.77 -0.95
C LYS A 515 -26.35 7.50 -0.64
N SER A 516 -26.41 8.27 0.45
CA SER A 516 -27.61 9.03 0.83
C SER A 516 -27.97 10.15 -0.16
N LYS A 517 -26.98 10.83 -0.76
CA LYS A 517 -27.22 11.84 -1.82
C LYS A 517 -27.80 11.19 -3.08
N SER A 518 -27.24 10.07 -3.54
CA SER A 518 -27.79 9.32 -4.67
C SER A 518 -29.21 8.80 -4.41
N ALA A 519 -29.45 8.22 -3.24
CA ALA A 519 -30.78 7.74 -2.83
C ALA A 519 -31.82 8.88 -2.76
N LYS A 520 -31.47 10.04 -2.19
CA LYS A 520 -32.37 11.21 -2.17
C LYS A 520 -32.65 11.73 -3.58
N ARG A 521 -31.66 11.71 -4.48
CA ARG A 521 -31.82 12.14 -5.87
C ARG A 521 -32.79 11.24 -6.64
N LYS A 522 -32.66 9.91 -6.53
CA LYS A 522 -33.63 8.95 -7.11
C LYS A 522 -35.04 9.14 -6.51
N ARG A 523 -35.16 9.22 -5.17
CA ARG A 523 -36.45 9.35 -4.49
C ARG A 523 -37.19 10.65 -4.82
N ASN A 524 -36.48 11.75 -5.09
CA ASN A 524 -37.11 13.00 -5.52
C ASN A 524 -37.71 12.88 -6.92
N ALA A 525 -37.00 12.32 -7.91
CA ALA A 525 -37.56 12.10 -9.25
C ALA A 525 -38.82 11.23 -9.22
N GLN A 526 -38.81 10.18 -8.40
CA GLN A 526 -39.93 9.26 -8.24
C GLN A 526 -41.14 9.84 -7.45
N ALA A 527 -41.07 11.08 -6.97
CA ALA A 527 -42.12 11.73 -6.19
C ALA A 527 -43.06 12.64 -7.02
N ASP A 528 -42.63 13.06 -8.22
CA ASP A 528 -43.40 13.98 -9.08
C ASP A 528 -44.41 13.28 -10.00
N LEU A 529 -44.53 11.94 -9.92
CA LEU A 529 -45.50 11.13 -10.67
C LEU A 529 -46.83 10.93 -9.90
N PRO A 530 -48.00 11.01 -10.57
CA PRO A 530 -49.31 11.02 -9.91
C PRO A 530 -49.73 9.65 -9.34
N LYS A 531 -50.17 9.63 -8.08
CA LYS A 531 -50.59 8.42 -7.35
C LYS A 531 -51.85 7.79 -7.95
N LYS A 532 -51.79 6.48 -8.25
CA LYS A 532 -52.96 5.64 -8.57
C LYS A 532 -53.44 4.81 -7.37
N VAL A 533 -54.73 4.51 -7.37
CA VAL A 533 -55.47 3.83 -6.29
C VAL A 533 -55.19 2.31 -6.28
N PRO A 534 -55.05 1.64 -5.12
CA PRO A 534 -54.72 0.23 -5.05
C PRO A 534 -55.87 -0.70 -5.47
N LYS A 535 -55.52 -1.87 -6.04
CA LYS A 535 -56.43 -3.01 -6.25
C LYS A 535 -56.04 -4.20 -5.37
N ALA A 536 -56.96 -5.14 -5.22
CA ALA A 536 -56.95 -6.18 -4.18
C ALA A 536 -55.79 -7.19 -4.30
N ALA A 537 -55.46 -7.83 -3.18
CA ALA A 537 -54.39 -8.80 -3.06
C ALA A 537 -54.79 -10.21 -3.53
N GLY A 538 -53.78 -10.97 -4.00
CA GLY A 538 -53.80 -12.42 -4.16
C GLY A 538 -52.49 -12.99 -3.62
N ASN A 539 -52.55 -14.17 -2.99
CA ASN A 539 -51.40 -14.82 -2.34
C ASN A 539 -50.85 -15.98 -3.19
N LEU A 540 -49.66 -16.48 -2.79
CA LEU A 540 -48.92 -17.64 -3.33
C LEU A 540 -48.22 -17.34 -4.68
N THR A 541 -46.96 -17.72 -4.94
CA THR A 541 -45.91 -18.41 -4.12
C THR A 541 -44.53 -18.02 -4.71
N PRO A 542 -43.40 -18.16 -4.00
CA PRO A 542 -42.09 -17.74 -4.52
C PRO A 542 -41.51 -18.72 -5.56
N PRO A 543 -40.84 -18.23 -6.62
CA PRO A 543 -39.91 -19.04 -7.43
C PRO A 543 -38.57 -19.23 -6.70
N PRO A 544 -37.75 -20.24 -7.09
CA PRO A 544 -36.51 -20.60 -6.41
C PRO A 544 -35.30 -19.73 -6.82
N ASP A 545 -34.22 -19.81 -6.05
CA ASP A 545 -32.95 -19.13 -6.29
C ASP A 545 -32.30 -19.53 -7.64
N GLY A 546 -31.88 -18.53 -8.43
CA GLY A 546 -31.08 -18.76 -9.65
C GLY A 546 -30.97 -17.55 -10.57
N ALA A 547 -29.77 -16.96 -10.63
CA ALA A 547 -29.32 -15.90 -11.56
C ALA A 547 -30.09 -14.55 -11.52
N ALA A 548 -29.36 -13.47 -11.20
CA ALA A 548 -29.82 -12.12 -11.48
C ALA A 548 -29.80 -11.86 -13.01
N LEU A 549 -30.80 -11.13 -13.52
CA LEU A 549 -30.95 -10.82 -14.94
C LEU A 549 -30.75 -9.32 -15.19
N GLU A 550 -29.76 -8.97 -16.02
CA GLU A 550 -29.54 -7.57 -16.42
C GLU A 550 -30.71 -7.01 -17.25
N PRO A 551 -31.13 -5.75 -17.02
CA PRO A 551 -32.21 -5.11 -17.77
C PRO A 551 -31.74 -4.69 -19.17
N LYS A 552 -32.29 -5.32 -20.21
CA LYS A 552 -31.83 -5.19 -21.61
C LYS A 552 -32.34 -3.95 -22.38
N HIS A 553 -33.13 -3.07 -21.76
CA HIS A 553 -33.79 -1.95 -22.45
C HIS A 553 -33.82 -0.66 -21.60
N LEU A 554 -33.49 0.49 -22.20
CA LEU A 554 -33.46 1.78 -21.51
C LEU A 554 -34.81 2.15 -20.85
N LYS A 555 -35.94 1.77 -21.49
CA LYS A 555 -37.31 2.06 -21.03
C LYS A 555 -37.72 1.34 -19.73
N THR A 556 -36.91 0.42 -19.21
CA THR A 556 -37.12 -0.16 -17.85
C THR A 556 -36.36 0.60 -16.76
N ILE A 557 -35.62 1.67 -17.11
CA ILE A 557 -34.77 2.45 -16.20
C ILE A 557 -35.17 3.94 -16.19
N VAL A 558 -35.58 4.50 -17.34
CA VAL A 558 -36.05 5.89 -17.51
C VAL A 558 -37.25 5.88 -18.45
N SER A 559 -38.30 6.67 -18.17
CA SER A 559 -39.44 6.81 -19.08
C SER A 559 -39.17 7.78 -20.24
N ASP A 560 -39.95 7.66 -21.32
CA ASP A 560 -39.80 8.53 -22.49
C ASP A 560 -40.09 10.02 -22.14
N GLU A 561 -41.09 10.28 -21.29
CA GLU A 561 -41.46 11.63 -20.84
C GLU A 561 -40.36 12.27 -19.95
N GLU A 562 -39.74 11.50 -19.05
CA GLU A 562 -38.60 11.98 -18.24
C GLU A 562 -37.38 12.31 -19.10
N LEU A 563 -37.16 11.55 -20.18
CA LEU A 563 -36.07 11.79 -21.12
C LEU A 563 -36.32 13.05 -21.95
N GLU A 564 -37.53 13.26 -22.45
CA GLU A 564 -37.94 14.44 -23.22
C GLU A 564 -37.81 15.73 -22.39
N ILE A 565 -38.35 15.76 -21.17
CA ILE A 565 -38.21 16.90 -20.23
C ILE A 565 -36.73 17.18 -19.90
N THR A 566 -35.91 16.13 -19.78
CA THR A 566 -34.46 16.28 -19.54
C THR A 566 -33.77 16.90 -20.75
N LEU A 567 -34.12 16.51 -21.97
CA LEU A 567 -33.58 17.07 -23.22
C LEU A 567 -33.98 18.53 -23.42
N GLU A 568 -35.25 18.91 -23.20
CA GLU A 568 -35.68 20.30 -23.24
C GLU A 568 -34.94 21.17 -22.21
N THR A 569 -34.80 20.67 -20.98
CA THR A 569 -34.12 21.38 -19.89
C THR A 569 -32.64 21.62 -20.20
N LEU A 570 -31.94 20.59 -20.71
CA LEU A 570 -30.52 20.70 -21.08
C LEU A 570 -30.33 21.61 -22.30
N THR A 571 -31.20 21.52 -23.31
CA THR A 571 -31.18 22.38 -24.50
C THR A 571 -31.41 23.85 -24.13
N SER A 572 -32.37 24.11 -23.26
CA SER A 572 -32.65 25.46 -22.74
C SER A 572 -31.46 26.03 -21.96
N LEU A 573 -30.79 25.23 -21.12
CA LEU A 573 -29.59 25.67 -20.40
C LEU A 573 -28.37 25.87 -21.30
N ALA A 574 -28.26 25.14 -22.42
CA ALA A 574 -27.20 25.33 -23.40
C ALA A 574 -27.31 26.67 -24.14
N GLN A 575 -28.52 27.20 -24.34
CA GLN A 575 -28.75 28.53 -24.92
C GLN A 575 -28.28 29.68 -24.03
N TYR A 576 -28.07 29.46 -22.72
CA TYR A 576 -27.62 30.47 -21.77
C TYR A 576 -26.34 30.06 -21.00
N PRO A 577 -25.16 29.93 -21.67
CA PRO A 577 -23.95 29.35 -21.08
C PRO A 577 -23.45 30.04 -19.81
N SER A 578 -23.72 31.32 -19.62
CA SER A 578 -23.37 32.08 -18.41
C SER A 578 -24.05 31.54 -17.15
N LEU A 579 -25.31 31.11 -17.25
CA LEU A 579 -26.08 30.58 -16.13
C LEU A 579 -25.58 29.19 -15.69
N THR A 580 -25.03 28.40 -16.61
CA THR A 580 -24.43 27.08 -16.28
C THR A 580 -23.27 27.18 -15.29
N LYS A 581 -22.57 28.34 -15.25
CA LYS A 581 -21.48 28.59 -14.28
C LYS A 581 -21.98 28.92 -12.87
N SER A 582 -23.28 29.17 -12.69
CA SER A 582 -23.89 29.52 -11.40
C SER A 582 -23.76 28.43 -10.32
N LYS A 583 -23.93 28.83 -9.05
CA LYS A 583 -23.88 27.92 -7.90
C LYS A 583 -25.05 26.92 -7.89
N ALA A 584 -26.21 27.27 -8.48
CA ALA A 584 -27.35 26.37 -8.63
C ALA A 584 -27.02 25.22 -9.59
N CYS A 585 -26.40 25.51 -10.73
CA CYS A 585 -25.94 24.52 -11.70
C CYS A 585 -24.67 23.75 -11.25
N LYS A 586 -24.29 23.76 -9.96
CA LYS A 586 -23.14 22.99 -9.47
C LYS A 586 -23.40 21.49 -9.59
N ASP A 587 -24.47 21.00 -8.99
CA ASP A 587 -24.72 19.56 -8.90
C ASP A 587 -25.18 18.98 -10.25
N LEU A 588 -25.75 19.83 -11.14
CA LEU A 588 -25.93 19.50 -12.56
C LEU A 588 -24.58 19.34 -13.28
N ARG A 589 -23.62 20.25 -13.09
CA ARG A 589 -22.28 20.12 -13.69
C ARG A 589 -21.51 18.91 -13.16
N VAL A 590 -21.64 18.58 -11.87
CA VAL A 590 -21.09 17.34 -11.32
C VAL A 590 -21.78 16.14 -11.97
N ALA A 591 -23.11 16.11 -12.07
CA ALA A 591 -23.82 15.02 -12.72
C ALA A 591 -23.48 14.85 -14.22
N VAL A 592 -23.34 15.94 -14.98
CA VAL A 592 -22.95 15.92 -16.38
C VAL A 592 -21.46 15.54 -16.53
N TYR A 593 -20.61 15.91 -15.58
CA TYR A 593 -19.23 15.45 -15.52
C TYR A 593 -19.15 13.95 -15.19
N ASP A 594 -19.89 13.45 -14.20
CA ASP A 594 -19.95 12.04 -13.80
C ASP A 594 -20.57 11.19 -14.91
N PHE A 595 -21.60 11.70 -15.61
CA PHE A 595 -22.19 11.07 -16.79
C PHE A 595 -21.18 10.98 -17.93
N ARG A 596 -20.53 12.11 -18.28
CA ARG A 596 -19.42 12.15 -19.25
C ARG A 596 -18.24 11.26 -18.83
N GLN A 597 -17.99 11.11 -17.53
CA GLN A 597 -16.94 10.24 -17.00
C GLN A 597 -17.32 8.78 -17.16
N ALA A 598 -18.52 8.36 -16.75
CA ALA A 598 -19.01 7.00 -16.96
C ALA A 598 -19.00 6.62 -18.46
N CYS A 599 -19.46 7.53 -19.33
CA CYS A 599 -19.39 7.37 -20.77
C CYS A 599 -17.94 7.24 -21.28
N THR A 600 -16.99 8.00 -20.73
CA THR A 600 -15.58 7.90 -21.14
C THR A 600 -14.90 6.65 -20.62
N THR A 601 -15.01 6.30 -19.34
CA THR A 601 -14.15 5.29 -18.70
C THR A 601 -14.59 3.84 -18.91
N GLY A 602 -15.29 3.52 -20.00
CA GLY A 602 -15.49 2.15 -20.48
C GLY A 602 -16.47 1.27 -19.69
N LEU A 603 -17.07 1.74 -18.60
CA LEU A 603 -18.11 1.01 -17.87
C LEU A 603 -19.45 1.13 -18.62
N ASN A 604 -19.53 0.32 -19.68
CA ASN A 604 -20.43 0.42 -20.83
C ASN A 604 -20.21 1.68 -21.70
N THR A 605 -20.31 1.49 -23.03
CA THR A 605 -19.90 2.45 -24.07
C THR A 605 -20.91 3.58 -24.33
N ALA A 606 -21.42 4.19 -23.26
CA ALA A 606 -22.43 5.23 -23.29
C ALA A 606 -21.99 6.50 -24.08
N GLU A 607 -22.96 7.17 -24.71
CA GLU A 607 -22.73 8.09 -25.83
C GLU A 607 -22.23 9.50 -25.45
N GLY A 608 -22.09 9.80 -24.16
CA GLY A 608 -21.57 11.08 -23.65
C GLY A 608 -20.04 11.19 -23.61
N ALA A 609 -19.31 10.29 -24.25
CA ALA A 609 -17.86 10.16 -24.14
C ALA A 609 -17.08 11.12 -25.06
N ASN A 610 -15.78 11.28 -24.81
CA ASN A 610 -14.85 11.42 -25.94
C ASN A 610 -14.52 10.04 -26.48
N LEU A 611 -14.35 9.92 -27.81
CA LEU A 611 -14.21 8.61 -28.44
C LEU A 611 -12.92 7.89 -27.99
N THR A 612 -11.86 8.63 -27.66
CA THR A 612 -10.60 8.08 -27.15
C THR A 612 -10.82 7.15 -25.96
N ALA A 613 -11.71 7.49 -25.03
CA ALA A 613 -11.88 6.71 -23.83
C ALA A 613 -12.85 5.51 -24.03
N ARG A 614 -13.89 5.64 -24.87
CA ARG A 614 -14.70 4.49 -25.37
C ARG A 614 -13.79 3.45 -26.08
N ILE A 615 -12.91 3.90 -26.98
CA ILE A 615 -11.94 3.05 -27.68
C ILE A 615 -10.99 2.37 -26.68
N THR A 616 -10.48 3.12 -25.69
CA THR A 616 -9.59 2.55 -24.66
C THR A 616 -10.29 1.46 -23.85
N GLY A 617 -11.57 1.65 -23.48
CA GLY A 617 -12.37 0.61 -22.82
C GLY A 617 -12.56 -0.62 -23.70
N ALA A 618 -13.00 -0.43 -24.94
CA ALA A 618 -13.21 -1.55 -25.88
C ALA A 618 -11.93 -2.35 -26.18
N LEU A 619 -10.75 -1.72 -26.15
CA LEU A 619 -9.45 -2.41 -26.30
C LEU A 619 -9.05 -3.18 -25.03
N VAL A 620 -9.33 -2.66 -23.84
CA VAL A 620 -9.03 -3.33 -22.55
C VAL A 620 -9.99 -4.51 -22.30
N ASP A 621 -11.24 -4.40 -22.75
CA ASP A 621 -12.26 -5.44 -22.62
C ASP A 621 -12.14 -6.57 -23.69
N GLU A 622 -11.10 -6.55 -24.54
CA GLU A 622 -10.96 -7.39 -25.74
C GLU A 622 -12.15 -7.32 -26.75
N LYS A 623 -12.88 -6.20 -26.79
CA LYS A 623 -14.06 -5.97 -27.67
C LYS A 623 -13.63 -5.40 -29.04
N TRP A 624 -12.85 -6.18 -29.78
CA TRP A 624 -12.18 -5.77 -31.03
C TRP A 624 -13.11 -5.16 -32.09
N LEU A 625 -14.28 -5.76 -32.33
CA LEU A 625 -15.27 -5.23 -33.27
C LEU A 625 -15.82 -3.86 -32.83
N GLU A 626 -16.09 -3.68 -31.54
CA GLU A 626 -16.57 -2.40 -31.00
C GLU A 626 -15.47 -1.33 -31.08
N ALA A 627 -14.22 -1.68 -30.75
CA ALA A 627 -13.07 -0.79 -30.91
C ALA A 627 -12.93 -0.31 -32.37
N ARG A 628 -13.08 -1.19 -33.36
CA ARG A 628 -13.03 -0.82 -34.80
C ARG A 628 -14.17 0.11 -35.21
N ILE A 629 -15.40 -0.11 -34.73
CA ILE A 629 -16.54 0.77 -35.00
C ILE A 629 -16.29 2.18 -34.41
N LEU A 630 -15.76 2.26 -33.19
CA LEU A 630 -15.44 3.52 -32.51
C LEU A 630 -14.25 4.25 -33.15
N LEU A 631 -13.28 3.53 -33.70
CA LEU A 631 -12.16 4.08 -34.47
C LEU A 631 -12.63 4.63 -35.83
N ALA A 632 -13.52 3.92 -36.52
CA ALA A 632 -14.18 4.43 -37.72
C ALA A 632 -15.02 5.70 -37.41
N GLU A 633 -15.75 5.72 -36.29
CA GLU A 633 -16.47 6.90 -35.80
C GLU A 633 -15.51 8.08 -35.57
N MET A 634 -14.37 7.85 -34.91
CA MET A 634 -13.34 8.88 -34.66
C MET A 634 -12.78 9.44 -35.97
N ARG A 635 -12.46 8.56 -36.93
CA ARG A 635 -11.97 8.92 -38.27
C ARG A 635 -12.99 9.76 -39.06
N ILE A 636 -14.27 9.36 -39.07
CA ILE A 636 -15.35 10.07 -39.77
C ILE A 636 -15.57 11.48 -39.21
N ARG A 637 -15.42 11.66 -37.89
CA ARG A 637 -15.53 12.96 -37.23
C ARG A 637 -14.29 13.86 -37.38
N GLY A 638 -13.17 13.34 -37.87
CA GLY A 638 -11.88 14.01 -37.83
C GLY A 638 -11.34 14.22 -36.40
N GLU A 639 -11.83 13.45 -35.43
CA GLU A 639 -11.32 13.46 -34.05
C GLU A 639 -9.95 12.74 -34.00
N GLN A 640 -9.05 13.21 -33.12
CA GLN A 640 -7.72 12.63 -32.93
C GLN A 640 -7.55 12.10 -31.50
N PRO A 641 -6.89 10.94 -31.28
CA PRO A 641 -6.54 10.48 -29.94
C PRO A 641 -5.49 11.40 -29.31
N LYS A 642 -5.32 11.35 -27.99
CA LYS A 642 -4.12 11.90 -27.35
C LYS A 642 -2.94 10.95 -27.60
N ILE A 643 -1.73 11.48 -27.78
CA ILE A 643 -0.51 10.68 -28.00
C ILE A 643 -0.34 9.57 -26.94
N GLY A 644 -0.54 9.87 -25.65
CA GLY A 644 -0.48 8.88 -24.55
C GLY A 644 -1.66 7.89 -24.47
N ALA A 645 -2.64 7.97 -25.37
CA ALA A 645 -3.60 6.90 -25.63
C ALA A 645 -3.14 6.07 -26.83
N LEU A 646 -2.77 6.72 -27.94
CA LEU A 646 -2.24 6.09 -29.15
C LEU A 646 -1.01 5.19 -28.87
N CYS A 647 -0.01 5.69 -28.13
CA CYS A 647 1.16 4.92 -27.70
C CYS A 647 0.83 3.72 -26.79
N ARG A 648 -0.33 3.73 -26.11
CA ARG A 648 -0.80 2.58 -25.33
C ARG A 648 -1.51 1.58 -26.23
N TRP A 649 -2.51 2.01 -27.00
CA TRP A 649 -3.25 1.12 -27.92
C TRP A 649 -2.34 0.29 -28.82
N VAL A 650 -1.31 0.90 -29.41
CA VAL A 650 -0.29 0.20 -30.22
C VAL A 650 0.44 -0.90 -29.41
N ARG A 651 0.96 -0.53 -28.24
CA ARG A 651 1.77 -1.38 -27.36
C ARG A 651 0.93 -2.48 -26.68
N ASP A 652 -0.35 -2.21 -26.47
CA ASP A 652 -1.29 -3.13 -25.83
C ASP A 652 -1.90 -4.11 -26.87
N LEU A 653 -1.73 -3.84 -28.18
CA LEU A 653 -2.07 -4.75 -29.30
C LEU A 653 -0.87 -5.62 -29.76
N ASP A 654 0.35 -5.06 -29.82
CA ASP A 654 1.67 -5.72 -30.05
C ASP A 654 1.77 -6.84 -31.12
N VAL A 655 0.91 -6.84 -32.15
CA VAL A 655 0.77 -7.93 -33.15
C VAL A 655 1.72 -7.83 -34.36
N VAL A 656 2.60 -6.81 -34.38
CA VAL A 656 3.52 -6.54 -35.50
C VAL A 656 5.00 -6.59 -35.14
N SER A 657 5.35 -6.72 -33.86
CA SER A 657 6.74 -6.79 -33.41
C SER A 657 7.45 -8.07 -33.89
N GLY A 658 8.72 -7.95 -34.25
CA GLY A 658 9.60 -9.07 -34.57
C GLY A 658 9.40 -9.68 -35.96
N LEU A 659 8.35 -9.29 -36.69
CA LEU A 659 8.02 -9.83 -38.02
C LEU A 659 9.13 -9.62 -39.05
N SER A 660 9.78 -8.45 -39.01
CA SER A 660 10.92 -8.12 -39.90
C SER A 660 12.20 -8.93 -39.59
N THR A 661 12.22 -9.73 -38.52
CA THR A 661 13.36 -10.61 -38.23
C THR A 661 13.32 -11.92 -39.04
N GLN A 662 12.16 -12.31 -39.57
CA GLN A 662 11.97 -13.57 -40.31
C GLN A 662 12.39 -13.43 -41.78
N PRO A 663 13.30 -14.27 -42.31
CA PRO A 663 13.77 -14.17 -43.70
C PRO A 663 12.64 -14.40 -44.72
N GLU A 664 11.83 -15.44 -44.51
CA GLU A 664 10.80 -15.91 -45.45
C GLU A 664 9.69 -14.88 -45.70
N ALA A 665 9.47 -13.96 -44.76
CA ALA A 665 8.51 -12.88 -44.87
C ALA A 665 8.89 -11.83 -45.94
N LEU A 666 10.17 -11.75 -46.32
CA LEU A 666 10.66 -10.87 -47.39
C LEU A 666 10.44 -11.48 -48.78
N ASP A 667 10.37 -12.81 -48.89
CA ASP A 667 10.12 -13.55 -50.15
C ASP A 667 8.61 -13.68 -50.47
N HIS A 668 7.78 -12.79 -49.91
CA HIS A 668 6.31 -12.78 -50.01
C HIS A 668 5.60 -14.07 -49.55
N VAL A 669 6.27 -14.95 -48.80
CA VAL A 669 5.65 -16.19 -48.28
C VAL A 669 4.58 -15.82 -47.24
N PRO A 670 3.33 -16.35 -47.36
CA PRO A 670 2.28 -16.09 -46.37
C PRO A 670 2.64 -16.71 -45.01
N LEU A 671 2.96 -15.83 -44.06
CA LEU A 671 3.16 -16.19 -42.66
C LEU A 671 1.84 -16.74 -42.07
N GLU A 672 1.84 -17.98 -41.57
CA GLU A 672 0.69 -18.53 -40.87
C GLU A 672 0.41 -17.72 -39.60
N ARG A 673 -0.85 -17.27 -39.44
CA ARG A 673 -1.31 -16.44 -38.31
C ARG A 673 -2.55 -17.05 -37.68
N SER A 674 -2.70 -16.89 -36.36
CA SER A 674 -3.92 -17.28 -35.69
C SER A 674 -5.08 -16.34 -36.03
N ALA A 675 -6.31 -16.79 -35.82
CA ALA A 675 -7.49 -15.95 -35.99
C ALA A 675 -7.46 -14.70 -35.09
N LYS A 676 -6.85 -14.76 -33.90
CA LYS A 676 -6.70 -13.61 -33.00
C LYS A 676 -5.71 -12.59 -33.57
N ASP A 677 -4.59 -13.03 -34.16
CA ASP A 677 -3.62 -12.11 -34.78
C ASP A 677 -4.24 -11.34 -35.96
N MET A 678 -5.04 -12.05 -36.77
CA MET A 678 -5.76 -11.45 -37.90
C MET A 678 -6.78 -10.38 -37.47
N GLU A 679 -7.45 -10.61 -36.33
CA GLU A 679 -8.37 -9.64 -35.74
C GLU A 679 -7.62 -8.43 -35.15
N LEU A 680 -6.57 -8.66 -34.35
CA LEU A 680 -5.73 -7.61 -33.76
C LEU A 680 -5.06 -6.73 -34.84
N LEU A 681 -4.62 -7.30 -35.96
CA LEU A 681 -4.10 -6.55 -37.11
C LEU A 681 -5.15 -5.61 -37.72
N SER A 682 -6.40 -6.07 -37.80
CA SER A 682 -7.52 -5.26 -38.31
C SER A 682 -7.93 -4.14 -37.34
N VAL A 683 -7.71 -4.33 -36.03
CA VAL A 683 -7.82 -3.28 -35.02
C VAL A 683 -6.66 -2.28 -35.14
N LEU A 684 -5.43 -2.75 -35.30
CA LEU A 684 -4.24 -1.89 -35.45
C LEU A 684 -4.32 -1.02 -36.70
N ASP A 685 -4.76 -1.57 -37.83
CA ASP A 685 -5.05 -0.81 -39.05
C ASP A 685 -6.09 0.30 -38.82
N ALA A 686 -7.17 0.02 -38.07
CA ALA A 686 -8.15 1.03 -37.68
C ALA A 686 -7.56 2.12 -36.74
N VAL A 687 -6.63 1.76 -35.82
CA VAL A 687 -5.90 2.73 -34.97
C VAL A 687 -5.02 3.66 -35.81
N LEU A 688 -4.32 3.11 -36.80
CA LEU A 688 -3.43 3.88 -37.67
C LEU A 688 -4.18 4.76 -38.67
N ARG A 689 -5.32 4.30 -39.23
CA ARG A 689 -6.15 5.12 -40.15
C ARG A 689 -6.81 6.34 -39.51
N VAL A 690 -6.78 6.44 -38.19
CA VAL A 690 -7.15 7.67 -37.45
C VAL A 690 -5.96 8.63 -37.34
N SER A 691 -4.76 8.10 -37.06
CA SER A 691 -3.60 8.86 -36.58
C SER A 691 -2.52 9.11 -37.63
N THR A 692 -2.52 8.37 -38.73
CA THR A 692 -1.50 8.44 -39.80
C THR A 692 -2.14 8.58 -41.18
N PRO A 693 -1.46 9.23 -42.15
CA PRO A 693 -1.88 9.21 -43.54
C PRO A 693 -2.00 7.77 -44.08
N ILE A 694 -2.98 7.55 -44.96
CA ILE A 694 -3.05 6.32 -45.74
C ILE A 694 -2.00 6.41 -46.86
N ASP A 695 -1.25 5.33 -47.04
CA ASP A 695 -0.32 5.19 -48.16
C ASP A 695 -1.09 5.02 -49.47
N THR A 696 -0.91 6.01 -50.35
CA THR A 696 -1.45 6.05 -51.71
C THR A 696 -0.34 6.06 -52.76
N SER A 697 0.86 5.57 -52.43
CA SER A 697 1.95 5.41 -53.38
C SER A 697 1.54 4.47 -54.54
N PRO A 698 1.70 4.87 -55.81
CA PRO A 698 1.42 4.00 -56.95
C PRO A 698 2.45 2.86 -57.08
N ASP A 699 3.61 3.01 -56.45
CA ASP A 699 4.72 2.05 -56.48
C ASP A 699 4.70 1.06 -55.30
N ALA A 700 3.66 1.12 -54.44
CA ALA A 700 3.51 0.19 -53.33
C ALA A 700 3.13 -1.23 -53.81
N VAL A 701 3.74 -2.24 -53.20
CA VAL A 701 3.49 -3.66 -53.47
C VAL A 701 2.06 -4.02 -53.08
N ASP A 702 1.22 -4.33 -54.07
CA ASP A 702 -0.12 -4.88 -53.83
C ASP A 702 -0.01 -6.30 -53.23
N SER A 703 -0.87 -6.59 -52.26
CA SER A 703 -0.85 -7.86 -51.53
C SER A 703 -2.22 -8.23 -50.98
N THR A 704 -2.45 -9.53 -50.90
CA THR A 704 -3.57 -10.13 -50.16
C THR A 704 -3.25 -10.37 -48.68
N SER A 705 -2.00 -10.19 -48.27
CA SER A 705 -1.55 -10.25 -46.88
C SER A 705 -2.10 -9.07 -46.06
N PRO A 706 -2.37 -9.25 -44.75
CA PRO A 706 -2.58 -8.13 -43.82
C PRO A 706 -1.35 -7.22 -43.65
N ILE A 707 -0.16 -7.68 -44.07
CA ILE A 707 1.06 -6.87 -44.09
C ILE A 707 1.76 -7.06 -45.43
N ALA A 708 1.89 -5.98 -46.19
CA ALA A 708 2.62 -5.93 -47.46
C ALA A 708 4.03 -5.36 -47.21
N PHE A 709 5.03 -6.24 -47.21
CA PHE A 709 6.43 -5.80 -47.17
C PHE A 709 6.80 -5.09 -48.47
N GLN A 710 7.28 -3.87 -48.32
CA GLN A 710 7.66 -2.98 -49.40
C GLN A 710 9.15 -3.16 -49.73
N SER A 711 9.56 -2.72 -50.93
CA SER A 711 10.97 -2.76 -51.33
C SER A 711 11.85 -2.06 -50.29
N ILE A 712 12.87 -2.76 -49.80
CA ILE A 712 13.72 -2.26 -48.73
C ILE A 712 14.47 -1.01 -49.16
N TRP A 713 14.39 0.05 -48.37
CA TRP A 713 15.16 1.27 -48.62
C TRP A 713 16.60 1.05 -48.17
N ASP A 714 17.36 0.37 -49.01
CA ASP A 714 18.79 0.12 -48.80
C ASP A 714 19.63 1.24 -49.42
N LEU A 715 20.41 1.88 -48.56
CA LEU A 715 21.29 2.99 -48.92
C LEU A 715 22.76 2.57 -48.94
N ARG A 716 23.07 1.30 -48.61
CA ARG A 716 24.46 0.82 -48.46
C ARG A 716 25.19 0.81 -49.81
N PRO A 717 26.43 1.32 -49.87
CA PRO A 717 27.26 1.23 -51.07
C PRO A 717 27.70 -0.21 -51.32
N ALA A 718 28.04 -0.54 -52.57
CA ALA A 718 28.58 -1.85 -52.95
C ALA A 718 29.99 -2.14 -52.37
N THR A 719 30.62 -1.18 -51.69
CA THR A 719 31.88 -1.36 -50.96
C THR A 719 31.64 -1.97 -49.58
N PRO A 720 32.53 -2.85 -49.07
CA PRO A 720 32.42 -3.37 -47.71
C PRO A 720 32.31 -2.24 -46.65
N PRO A 721 31.44 -2.40 -45.63
CA PRO A 721 31.31 -1.43 -44.54
C PRO A 721 32.59 -1.37 -43.68
N LEU A 722 32.74 -0.29 -42.90
CA LEU A 722 33.88 -0.17 -42.00
C LEU A 722 33.76 -1.11 -40.79
N PRO A 723 34.87 -1.71 -40.32
CA PRO A 723 34.91 -2.66 -39.21
C PRO A 723 34.77 -1.98 -37.83
N VAL A 724 33.74 -1.14 -37.64
CA VAL A 724 33.49 -0.35 -36.42
C VAL A 724 33.27 -1.21 -35.19
N TYR A 725 32.37 -2.19 -35.23
CA TYR A 725 32.11 -3.15 -34.16
C TYR A 725 33.35 -3.99 -33.84
N ALA A 726 34.06 -4.49 -34.86
CA ALA A 726 35.33 -5.19 -34.64
C ALA A 726 36.37 -4.29 -33.94
N SER A 727 36.51 -3.02 -34.38
CA SER A 727 37.41 -2.03 -33.80
C SER A 727 37.03 -1.57 -32.37
N VAL A 728 35.78 -1.81 -31.97
CA VAL A 728 35.28 -1.63 -30.59
C VAL A 728 35.60 -2.85 -29.72
N LEU A 729 35.52 -4.06 -30.27
CA LEU A 729 35.86 -5.31 -29.55
C LEU A 729 37.36 -5.41 -29.26
N ASP A 730 38.22 -5.16 -30.26
CA ASP A 730 39.68 -5.16 -30.10
C ASP A 730 40.24 -3.85 -29.51
N LYS A 731 39.40 -2.82 -29.40
CA LYS A 731 39.68 -1.46 -28.90
C LYS A 731 40.65 -0.64 -29.78
N SER A 732 40.94 -1.07 -31.01
CA SER A 732 41.77 -0.34 -31.98
C SER A 732 41.20 1.03 -32.36
N ILE A 733 39.88 1.22 -32.26
CA ILE A 733 39.20 2.52 -32.43
C ILE A 733 39.72 3.60 -31.46
N LEU A 734 40.42 3.20 -30.39
CA LEU A 734 40.97 4.09 -29.37
C LEU A 734 42.37 4.61 -29.67
N ALA A 735 43.07 4.06 -30.68
CA ALA A 735 44.30 4.66 -31.19
C ALA A 735 44.10 6.10 -31.70
N HIS A 736 42.87 6.42 -32.11
CA HIS A 736 42.44 7.74 -32.62
C HIS A 736 41.68 8.59 -31.61
N ALA A 737 41.45 8.10 -30.38
CA ALA A 737 40.70 8.82 -29.35
C ALA A 737 41.57 9.88 -28.62
N PRO A 738 40.95 10.91 -27.99
CA PRO A 738 41.68 11.83 -27.13
C PRO A 738 42.38 11.09 -25.98
N LYS A 739 43.68 11.33 -25.78
CA LYS A 739 44.50 10.63 -24.76
C LYS A 739 44.20 11.04 -23.30
N SER A 740 43.16 11.84 -23.06
CA SER A 740 42.77 12.35 -21.74
C SER A 740 41.36 11.85 -21.36
N PRO A 741 41.23 10.62 -20.82
CA PRO A 741 39.93 10.05 -20.44
C PRO A 741 39.25 10.81 -19.28
N SER A 742 39.95 11.71 -18.60
CA SER A 742 39.44 12.61 -17.55
C SER A 742 38.43 13.67 -18.03
N ALA A 743 38.16 13.78 -19.34
CA ALA A 743 37.22 14.76 -19.88
C ALA A 743 35.74 14.32 -19.76
N ILE A 744 35.46 13.01 -19.65
CA ILE A 744 34.10 12.46 -19.44
C ILE A 744 33.87 12.24 -17.94
N ARG A 745 32.69 12.58 -17.46
CA ARG A 745 32.21 12.21 -16.11
C ARG A 745 30.71 11.96 -16.08
N ILE A 746 30.24 11.37 -14.99
CA ILE A 746 28.82 11.25 -14.66
C ILE A 746 28.34 12.59 -14.07
N ILE A 747 27.15 13.05 -14.48
CA ILE A 747 26.47 14.24 -13.95
C ILE A 747 25.10 13.93 -13.30
N ASP A 748 24.43 12.85 -13.72
CA ASP A 748 23.28 12.28 -13.00
C ASP A 748 23.36 10.74 -13.02
N ARG A 749 22.80 10.12 -11.98
CA ARG A 749 22.57 8.69 -11.88
C ARG A 749 21.19 8.42 -11.27
N THR A 750 20.16 8.36 -12.12
CA THR A 750 18.83 7.90 -11.73
C THR A 750 18.83 6.37 -11.53
N PRO A 751 18.61 5.84 -10.31
CA PRO A 751 18.57 4.38 -10.06
C PRO A 751 17.48 3.66 -10.86
N GLY A 752 17.70 2.40 -11.20
CA GLY A 752 16.81 1.62 -12.08
C GLY A 752 15.33 1.66 -11.69
N PRO A 753 14.97 1.31 -10.44
CA PRO A 753 13.58 1.38 -9.95
C PRO A 753 12.97 2.80 -9.90
N LEU A 754 13.80 3.85 -9.95
CA LEU A 754 13.36 5.26 -9.95
C LEU A 754 13.29 5.88 -11.36
N ARG A 755 13.70 5.14 -12.40
CA ARG A 755 13.44 5.51 -13.80
C ARG A 755 11.93 5.50 -14.06
N LYS A 756 11.52 6.19 -15.13
CA LYS A 756 10.13 6.26 -15.59
C LYS A 756 10.09 5.91 -17.09
N PRO A 757 9.66 4.69 -17.48
CA PRO A 757 9.26 3.56 -16.62
C PRO A 757 10.43 2.98 -15.79
N PRO A 758 10.15 2.27 -14.68
CA PRO A 758 11.16 1.57 -13.88
C PRO A 758 11.92 0.51 -14.69
N ASN A 759 13.16 0.20 -14.29
CA ASN A 759 14.08 -0.63 -15.04
C ASN A 759 15.01 -1.43 -14.11
N HIS A 760 15.56 -2.54 -14.57
CA HIS A 760 16.58 -3.30 -13.82
C HIS A 760 17.88 -2.50 -13.68
N HIS A 761 18.23 -1.63 -14.63
CA HIS A 761 19.50 -0.90 -14.63
C HIS A 761 19.33 0.62 -14.51
N ALA A 762 20.26 1.25 -13.78
CA ALA A 762 20.28 2.71 -13.58
C ALA A 762 20.52 3.46 -14.90
N ALA A 763 19.88 4.62 -15.05
CA ALA A 763 20.19 5.56 -16.11
C ALA A 763 21.36 6.43 -15.64
N ILE A 764 22.46 6.41 -16.39
CA ILE A 764 23.64 7.22 -16.10
C ILE A 764 23.79 8.27 -17.21
N LEU A 765 23.81 9.54 -16.82
CA LEU A 765 24.04 10.66 -17.72
C LEU A 765 25.51 11.08 -17.63
N TYR A 766 26.20 10.97 -18.76
CA TYR A 766 27.58 11.40 -18.94
C TYR A 766 27.64 12.78 -19.58
N TYR A 767 28.66 13.57 -19.25
CA TYR A 767 28.96 14.87 -19.85
C TYR A 767 30.46 15.00 -20.14
N HIS A 768 30.79 15.71 -21.22
CA HIS A 768 32.16 15.99 -21.66
C HIS A 768 32.36 17.52 -21.74
N ARG A 769 33.40 18.06 -21.10
CA ARG A 769 33.73 19.49 -21.23
C ARG A 769 34.39 19.77 -22.59
N PRO A 770 34.09 20.87 -23.30
CA PRO A 770 34.59 21.08 -24.66
C PRO A 770 36.12 21.21 -24.72
N GLU A 771 36.77 20.33 -25.50
CA GLU A 771 38.10 20.61 -26.04
C GLU A 771 37.99 21.59 -27.21
N ARG A 772 38.79 22.67 -27.21
CA ARG A 772 38.90 23.55 -28.39
C ARG A 772 39.59 22.82 -29.54
N ARG A 773 38.82 22.27 -30.47
CA ARG A 773 39.29 21.82 -31.79
C ARG A 773 38.47 22.50 -32.90
N PRO A 774 39.08 22.92 -34.02
CA PRO A 774 38.33 23.44 -35.15
C PRO A 774 37.47 22.34 -35.78
N ALA A 775 36.26 22.68 -36.23
CA ALA A 775 35.40 21.74 -36.94
C ALA A 775 35.99 21.41 -38.32
N PRO A 776 35.94 20.14 -38.77
CA PRO A 776 36.33 19.79 -40.14
C PRO A 776 35.34 20.39 -41.15
N PRO A 777 35.81 20.77 -42.36
CA PRO A 777 34.99 21.44 -43.36
C PRO A 777 33.80 20.56 -43.82
N PRO A 778 32.69 21.18 -44.27
CA PRO A 778 31.53 20.43 -44.75
C PRO A 778 31.86 19.68 -46.05
N PRO A 779 31.42 18.41 -46.20
CA PRO A 779 31.58 17.66 -47.44
C PRO A 779 30.66 18.22 -48.55
N ALA A 780 31.11 18.18 -49.80
CA ALA A 780 30.40 18.73 -50.94
C ALA A 780 29.87 17.64 -51.89
N ARG A 781 28.65 17.16 -51.65
CA ARG A 781 27.79 16.42 -52.60
C ARG A 781 26.36 16.29 -52.04
N PRO A 782 25.31 16.15 -52.90
CA PRO A 782 23.98 15.81 -52.42
C PRO A 782 23.93 14.36 -51.93
N SER A 783 23.21 14.10 -50.83
CA SER A 783 22.81 12.79 -50.30
C SER A 783 23.88 11.68 -50.24
N HIS A 784 24.33 11.36 -49.02
CA HIS A 784 25.21 10.22 -48.64
C HIS A 784 26.66 10.24 -49.15
N THR A 785 27.60 10.66 -48.30
CA THR A 785 28.48 9.72 -47.55
C THR A 785 29.51 10.45 -46.67
N THR A 786 29.53 10.14 -45.36
CA THR A 786 30.48 10.62 -44.32
C THR A 786 30.45 12.16 -44.07
N PRO A 787 30.80 12.66 -42.86
CA PRO A 787 32.12 12.48 -42.23
C PRO A 787 32.11 11.62 -40.95
N THR A 788 33.30 11.18 -40.53
CA THR A 788 33.53 10.35 -39.34
C THR A 788 33.12 11.07 -38.04
N PRO A 789 32.35 10.43 -37.13
CA PRO A 789 32.04 10.99 -35.82
C PRO A 789 33.25 10.94 -34.87
N PRO A 790 33.47 11.95 -34.01
CA PRO A 790 34.54 11.93 -33.03
C PRO A 790 34.23 10.98 -31.85
N SER A 791 35.22 10.17 -31.47
CA SER A 791 35.25 9.44 -30.19
C SER A 791 35.31 10.45 -29.03
N PRO A 792 34.52 10.28 -27.94
CA PRO A 792 34.80 9.18 -27.02
C PRO A 792 33.58 8.53 -26.33
N ALA A 793 33.52 7.19 -26.36
CA ALA A 793 32.49 6.40 -25.67
C ALA A 793 32.96 5.04 -25.09
N SER A 794 34.19 4.61 -25.33
CA SER A 794 34.66 3.26 -24.92
C SER A 794 35.02 3.11 -23.44
N SER A 795 35.21 4.22 -22.73
CA SER A 795 35.32 4.26 -21.27
C SER A 795 33.95 4.30 -20.59
N VAL A 796 32.86 4.30 -21.37
CA VAL A 796 31.48 4.31 -20.89
C VAL A 796 30.87 2.92 -21.07
N ASN A 797 30.46 2.30 -19.97
CA ASN A 797 29.78 1.02 -20.01
C ASN A 797 28.33 1.20 -20.48
N PHE A 798 28.00 0.61 -21.63
CA PHE A 798 26.63 0.39 -22.07
C PHE A 798 25.90 -0.54 -21.08
N LEU A 799 24.86 -0.04 -20.42
CA LEU A 799 24.02 -0.81 -19.49
C LEU A 799 22.83 -1.41 -20.23
N PRO A 800 22.38 -2.65 -19.93
CA PRO A 800 21.17 -3.19 -20.54
C PRO A 800 19.94 -2.32 -20.23
N ASP A 801 19.05 -2.17 -21.21
CA ASP A 801 17.81 -1.44 -21.05
C ASP A 801 16.65 -2.44 -20.93
N ALA A 802 16.41 -2.89 -19.70
CA ALA A 802 15.42 -3.91 -19.36
C ALA A 802 14.36 -3.29 -18.42
N PRO A 803 13.19 -2.87 -18.93
CA PRO A 803 12.10 -2.36 -18.10
C PRO A 803 11.64 -3.40 -17.08
N LEU A 804 11.26 -2.95 -15.88
CA LEU A 804 10.60 -3.84 -14.92
C LEU A 804 9.16 -4.10 -15.39
N ARG A 805 8.79 -5.37 -15.51
CA ARG A 805 7.43 -5.82 -15.87
C ARG A 805 6.78 -6.61 -14.73
N GLU A 806 5.46 -6.75 -14.80
CA GLU A 806 4.63 -7.43 -13.80
C GLU A 806 4.51 -8.95 -14.08
N ASP A 807 4.73 -9.35 -15.34
CA ASP A 807 4.75 -10.74 -15.85
C ASP A 807 6.05 -11.51 -15.54
N GLY A 808 7.13 -10.80 -15.19
CA GLY A 808 8.44 -11.38 -14.91
C GLY A 808 9.36 -11.57 -16.14
N ASP A 809 8.93 -11.21 -17.36
CA ASP A 809 9.71 -11.43 -18.59
C ASP A 809 10.79 -10.36 -18.80
N MET A 810 12.07 -10.76 -18.72
CA MET A 810 13.24 -9.87 -18.86
C MET A 810 13.67 -9.65 -20.31
N SER A 811 12.85 -8.92 -21.07
CA SER A 811 13.23 -8.45 -22.42
C SER A 811 14.27 -7.30 -22.36
N ILE A 812 15.47 -7.54 -22.92
CA ILE A 812 16.52 -6.52 -23.07
C ILE A 812 16.31 -5.80 -24.41
N LEU A 813 15.74 -4.60 -24.37
CA LEU A 813 15.42 -3.82 -25.58
C LEU A 813 16.67 -3.38 -26.35
N ALA A 814 17.72 -3.03 -25.61
CA ALA A 814 19.03 -2.60 -26.10
C ALA A 814 20.04 -2.66 -24.95
N HIS A 815 21.30 -2.29 -25.20
CA HIS A 815 22.11 -1.66 -24.16
C HIS A 815 22.25 -0.16 -24.47
N ASN A 816 22.26 0.71 -23.47
CA ASN A 816 22.35 2.17 -23.67
C ASN A 816 23.29 2.88 -22.70
N PHE A 817 23.59 4.15 -23.01
CA PHE A 817 23.92 5.18 -22.03
C PHE A 817 23.36 6.53 -22.48
N TYR A 818 23.30 7.50 -21.57
CA TYR A 818 22.87 8.86 -21.88
C TYR A 818 24.08 9.80 -21.91
N TRP A 819 24.21 10.60 -22.95
CA TRP A 819 25.26 11.61 -23.10
C TRP A 819 24.61 12.99 -23.25
N VAL A 820 24.88 13.89 -22.32
CA VAL A 820 24.55 15.30 -22.50
C VAL A 820 25.68 15.94 -23.29
N VAL A 821 25.40 16.47 -24.48
CA VAL A 821 26.41 17.14 -25.32
C VAL A 821 26.63 18.59 -24.89
N ASP A 822 27.85 19.09 -25.07
CA ASP A 822 28.14 20.50 -24.86
C ASP A 822 27.60 21.37 -26.02
N THR A 823 27.45 22.67 -25.77
CA THR A 823 26.86 23.62 -26.74
C THR A 823 27.65 23.67 -28.05
N THR A 824 28.99 23.54 -28.02
CA THR A 824 29.83 23.59 -29.23
C THR A 824 29.55 22.41 -30.16
N PHE A 825 29.38 21.20 -29.60
CA PHE A 825 29.05 20.01 -30.38
C PHE A 825 27.58 20.03 -30.84
N HIS A 826 26.66 20.49 -29.98
CA HIS A 826 25.26 20.71 -30.33
C HIS A 826 25.13 21.65 -31.54
N ASP A 827 25.68 22.86 -31.46
CA ASP A 827 25.53 23.90 -32.49
C ASP A 827 26.18 23.49 -33.81
N MET A 828 27.34 22.81 -33.74
CA MET A 828 28.04 22.26 -34.91
C MET A 828 27.22 21.18 -35.62
N LEU A 829 26.52 20.30 -34.87
CA LEU A 829 25.64 19.30 -35.48
C LEU A 829 24.34 19.93 -35.98
N TRP A 830 23.72 20.83 -35.20
CA TRP A 830 22.51 21.55 -35.58
C TRP A 830 22.69 22.32 -36.89
N ALA A 831 23.77 23.10 -37.04
CA ALA A 831 24.07 23.84 -38.26
C ALA A 831 24.31 22.96 -39.50
N ARG A 832 24.60 21.67 -39.33
CA ARG A 832 24.70 20.69 -40.43
C ARG A 832 23.35 20.06 -40.80
N ILE A 833 22.43 19.91 -39.86
CA ILE A 833 21.16 19.21 -40.07
C ILE A 833 19.97 20.14 -40.30
N SER A 834 20.01 21.39 -39.81
CA SER A 834 18.88 22.31 -39.87
C SER A 834 18.37 22.64 -41.28
N PRO A 835 19.16 22.58 -42.37
CA PRO A 835 18.64 22.70 -43.73
C PRO A 835 17.76 21.52 -44.19
N TYR A 836 17.83 20.38 -43.49
CA TYR A 836 17.08 19.15 -43.78
C TYR A 836 15.93 18.89 -42.79
N VAL A 837 15.76 19.78 -41.81
CA VAL A 837 14.68 19.76 -40.81
C VAL A 837 13.59 20.74 -41.24
N PRO A 838 12.29 20.39 -41.14
CA PRO A 838 11.21 21.35 -41.37
C PRO A 838 11.34 22.58 -40.45
N PRO A 839 11.52 23.81 -40.99
CA PRO A 839 11.79 24.98 -40.16
C PRO A 839 10.55 25.46 -39.38
N VAL A 840 9.35 25.14 -39.89
CA VAL A 840 8.05 25.42 -39.28
C VAL A 840 7.16 24.20 -39.45
N VAL A 841 6.48 23.76 -38.37
CA VAL A 841 5.44 22.73 -38.39
C VAL A 841 4.27 23.22 -37.55
N ASN A 842 3.05 23.20 -38.10
CA ASN A 842 1.82 23.68 -37.44
C ASN A 842 1.90 25.13 -36.88
N GLY A 843 2.80 25.95 -37.42
CA GLY A 843 3.10 27.32 -36.97
C GLY A 843 4.15 27.42 -35.86
N CYS A 844 4.61 26.29 -35.31
CA CYS A 844 5.70 26.21 -34.35
C CYS A 844 7.05 26.17 -35.07
N LEU A 845 8.01 26.97 -34.61
CA LEU A 845 9.36 27.06 -35.18
C LEU A 845 10.27 25.97 -34.61
N ALA A 846 11.14 25.42 -35.46
CA ALA A 846 12.25 24.58 -35.02
C ALA A 846 13.30 25.40 -34.25
N ARG A 847 13.87 24.82 -33.18
CA ARG A 847 14.75 25.51 -32.23
C ARG A 847 16.11 24.83 -32.03
N GLY A 848 16.20 23.51 -32.16
CA GLY A 848 17.44 22.76 -31.96
C GLY A 848 17.24 21.25 -32.00
N ILE A 849 18.25 20.52 -31.49
CA ILE A 849 18.15 19.09 -31.19
C ILE A 849 18.48 18.85 -29.72
N ASN A 850 17.74 17.94 -29.09
CA ASN A 850 17.86 17.73 -27.66
C ASN A 850 19.27 17.32 -27.25
N ARG A 851 19.84 18.04 -26.29
CA ARG A 851 21.24 17.83 -25.88
C ARG A 851 21.44 16.51 -25.14
N ARG A 852 20.37 15.85 -24.67
CA ARG A 852 20.41 14.52 -24.05
C ARG A 852 20.34 13.42 -25.11
N PHE A 853 21.50 13.10 -25.66
CA PHE A 853 21.67 12.02 -26.63
C PHE A 853 21.54 10.67 -25.94
N ARG A 854 20.78 9.76 -26.54
CA ARG A 854 20.57 8.38 -26.09
C ARG A 854 21.39 7.47 -27.00
N VAL A 855 22.51 6.95 -26.51
CA VAL A 855 23.43 6.13 -27.32
C VAL A 855 23.09 4.67 -27.08
N TYR A 856 22.63 3.98 -28.11
CA TYR A 856 22.16 2.59 -28.05
C TYR A 856 23.11 1.65 -28.81
N ARG A 857 23.24 0.43 -28.28
CA ARG A 857 23.89 -0.73 -28.90
C ARG A 857 22.89 -1.88 -28.90
N TYR A 858 22.45 -2.28 -30.09
CA TYR A 858 21.66 -3.49 -30.32
C TYR A 858 22.60 -4.63 -30.74
N VAL A 859 22.31 -5.83 -30.24
CA VAL A 859 23.08 -7.07 -30.42
C VAL A 859 22.09 -8.21 -30.69
N PRO A 860 22.52 -9.41 -31.13
CA PRO A 860 21.61 -10.53 -31.32
C PRO A 860 20.78 -10.85 -30.08
N GLY A 861 19.47 -11.00 -30.27
CA GLY A 861 18.48 -11.16 -29.21
C GLY A 861 17.95 -9.85 -28.60
N ALA A 862 18.50 -8.68 -28.95
CA ALA A 862 17.91 -7.39 -28.59
C ALA A 862 16.95 -6.91 -29.69
N GLU A 863 15.69 -6.73 -29.32
CA GLU A 863 14.60 -6.28 -30.21
C GLU A 863 13.92 -5.06 -29.60
N TYR A 864 13.65 -4.03 -30.41
CA TYR A 864 12.86 -2.90 -29.97
C TYR A 864 11.46 -2.98 -30.59
N ARG A 865 10.53 -3.55 -29.80
CA ARG A 865 9.13 -3.78 -30.18
C ARG A 865 8.46 -2.55 -30.79
N CYS A 866 7.44 -2.81 -31.61
CA CYS A 866 6.76 -1.82 -32.40
C CYS A 866 6.03 -0.78 -31.52
N HIS A 867 6.25 0.51 -31.81
CA HIS A 867 5.83 1.60 -30.94
C HIS A 867 5.66 2.92 -31.70
N ILE A 868 5.05 3.89 -31.01
CA ILE A 868 4.99 5.30 -31.43
C ILE A 868 5.69 6.16 -30.39
N ASP A 869 6.46 7.13 -30.86
CA ASP A 869 7.30 7.97 -30.03
C ASP A 869 6.55 9.11 -29.31
N GLY A 870 6.86 9.27 -28.03
CA GLY A 870 6.35 10.35 -27.17
C GLY A 870 7.27 11.57 -27.17
N ALA A 871 6.66 12.76 -27.05
CA ALA A 871 7.37 14.03 -27.00
C ALA A 871 8.20 14.23 -25.72
N TRP A 872 9.26 15.03 -25.81
CA TRP A 872 10.19 15.34 -24.72
C TRP A 872 10.56 16.84 -24.71
N PRO A 873 10.67 17.49 -23.54
CA PRO A 873 11.10 18.89 -23.44
C PRO A 873 12.62 19.03 -23.63
N PRO A 874 13.14 20.23 -23.97
CA PRO A 874 14.57 20.43 -24.18
C PRO A 874 15.39 20.15 -22.93
N SER A 875 16.34 19.22 -22.98
CA SER A 875 17.16 18.87 -21.81
C SER A 875 18.53 19.55 -21.87
N GLY A 876 19.03 20.01 -20.73
CA GLY A 876 20.19 20.89 -20.64
C GLY A 876 21.12 20.61 -19.45
N ILE A 877 22.07 21.51 -19.25
CA ILE A 877 23.04 21.46 -18.14
C ILE A 877 23.39 22.90 -17.72
N LEU A 878 23.50 23.14 -16.41
CA LEU A 878 23.90 24.41 -15.83
C LEU A 878 25.44 24.55 -15.74
N PRO A 879 25.99 25.76 -15.49
CA PRO A 879 27.44 25.99 -15.41
C PRO A 879 28.16 25.30 -14.24
N ASP A 880 27.41 24.87 -13.22
CA ASP A 880 27.87 24.01 -12.11
C ASP A 880 27.86 22.51 -12.47
N ASP A 881 27.48 22.20 -13.71
CA ASP A 881 27.29 20.87 -14.30
C ASP A 881 26.04 20.11 -13.80
N THR A 882 25.09 20.78 -13.15
CA THR A 882 23.78 20.21 -12.78
C THR A 882 22.91 19.96 -14.01
N TYR A 883 22.36 18.74 -14.15
CA TYR A 883 21.44 18.36 -15.23
C TYR A 883 20.07 19.05 -15.10
N VAL A 884 19.52 19.51 -16.24
CA VAL A 884 18.20 20.15 -16.31
C VAL A 884 17.29 19.35 -17.23
N TYR A 885 16.16 18.86 -16.69
CA TYR A 885 15.20 18.03 -17.42
C TYR A 885 14.45 18.78 -18.53
N ASP A 886 13.90 19.96 -18.19
CA ASP A 886 13.28 20.92 -19.10
C ASP A 886 14.02 22.26 -18.93
N SER A 887 14.72 22.65 -19.98
CA SER A 887 15.55 23.84 -20.08
C SER A 887 14.96 24.87 -21.06
N SER A 888 13.64 24.75 -21.34
CA SER A 888 12.89 25.76 -22.08
C SER A 888 13.03 27.13 -21.42
N PRO A 889 13.16 28.23 -22.18
CA PRO A 889 12.96 29.57 -21.63
C PRO A 889 11.56 29.68 -20.99
N GLU A 890 11.45 30.35 -19.84
CA GLU A 890 10.22 30.33 -19.02
C GLU A 890 8.96 30.76 -19.79
N ASP A 891 9.08 31.79 -20.63
CA ASP A 891 8.00 32.30 -21.50
C ASP A 891 7.81 31.52 -22.82
N LYS A 892 8.79 30.69 -23.23
CA LYS A 892 8.83 29.99 -24.52
C LYS A 892 9.09 28.48 -24.33
N ARG A 893 8.09 27.76 -23.80
CA ARG A 893 8.12 26.30 -23.71
C ARG A 893 8.33 25.63 -25.06
N GLN A 894 9.20 24.64 -25.08
CA GLN A 894 9.55 23.83 -26.24
C GLN A 894 9.26 22.34 -25.99
N SER A 895 9.11 21.58 -27.06
CA SER A 895 8.83 20.14 -27.06
C SER A 895 9.33 19.53 -28.36
N SER A 896 9.76 18.28 -28.32
CA SER A 896 10.13 17.56 -29.53
C SER A 896 8.92 17.18 -30.38
N MET A 897 9.11 17.19 -31.70
CA MET A 897 8.10 16.77 -32.70
C MET A 897 8.66 15.78 -33.75
N TYR A 898 9.97 15.54 -33.79
CA TYR A 898 10.59 14.55 -34.70
C TYR A 898 11.68 13.77 -33.98
N THR A 899 11.76 12.46 -34.22
CA THR A 899 12.87 11.62 -33.75
C THR A 899 14.05 11.83 -34.67
N PHE A 900 15.26 11.93 -34.11
CA PHE A 900 16.51 12.04 -34.84
C PHE A 900 17.37 10.79 -34.55
N LEU A 901 17.50 9.91 -35.53
CA LEU A 901 18.28 8.67 -35.43
C LEU A 901 19.55 8.74 -36.29
N LEU A 902 20.70 8.98 -35.66
CA LEU A 902 22.02 8.97 -36.31
C LEU A 902 22.68 7.59 -36.16
N TYR A 903 22.95 6.92 -37.27
CA TYR A 903 23.55 5.58 -37.28
C TYR A 903 25.08 5.67 -37.26
N LEU A 904 25.72 4.94 -36.33
CA LEU A 904 27.18 5.00 -36.10
C LEU A 904 27.97 3.89 -36.80
N ASN A 905 27.30 2.88 -37.35
CA ASN A 905 27.86 1.85 -38.22
C ASN A 905 26.77 1.23 -39.12
N ASP A 906 27.19 0.37 -40.03
CA ASP A 906 26.36 -0.37 -40.99
C ASP A 906 26.78 -1.85 -41.16
N GLU A 907 27.86 -2.30 -40.52
CA GLU A 907 28.27 -3.72 -40.52
C GLU A 907 27.42 -4.63 -39.60
N PHE A 908 26.15 -4.77 -39.93
CA PHE A 908 25.24 -5.71 -39.28
C PHE A 908 24.18 -6.26 -40.25
N GLU A 909 23.66 -7.45 -39.93
CA GLU A 909 22.56 -8.12 -40.64
C GLU A 909 21.31 -8.12 -39.75
N GLY A 910 20.14 -7.89 -40.35
CA GLY A 910 18.97 -7.43 -39.58
C GLY A 910 19.17 -5.97 -39.16
N GLY A 911 18.54 -5.54 -38.07
CA GLY A 911 18.77 -4.20 -37.55
C GLY A 911 18.24 -3.06 -38.43
N GLU A 912 17.33 -3.33 -39.36
CA GLU A 912 16.55 -2.31 -40.05
C GLU A 912 15.77 -1.42 -39.05
N THR A 913 15.26 -0.29 -39.51
CA THR A 913 14.19 0.45 -38.83
C THR A 913 12.97 0.37 -39.73
N THR A 914 11.91 -0.32 -39.29
CA THR A 914 10.77 -0.66 -40.13
C THR A 914 9.55 0.16 -39.73
N PHE A 915 9.01 0.93 -40.67
CA PHE A 915 7.83 1.78 -40.47
C PHE A 915 6.58 1.08 -41.00
N PHE A 916 5.45 1.26 -40.33
CA PHE A 916 4.16 0.67 -40.72
C PHE A 916 3.15 1.78 -41.01
N MET A 917 2.52 1.74 -42.18
CA MET A 917 1.47 2.68 -42.60
C MET A 917 0.24 1.93 -43.13
N PRO A 918 -0.99 2.46 -42.97
CA PRO A 918 -2.17 1.86 -43.58
C PRO A 918 -2.08 1.88 -45.10
N ALA A 919 -2.25 0.73 -45.76
CA ALA A 919 -2.30 0.67 -47.23
C ALA A 919 -3.61 1.29 -47.76
N ALA A 920 -3.68 1.61 -49.06
CA ALA A 920 -4.92 2.03 -49.71
C ALA A 920 -6.09 1.03 -49.48
N ARG A 921 -5.77 -0.26 -49.39
CA ARG A 921 -6.69 -1.35 -48.99
C ARG A 921 -6.86 -1.40 -47.47
N GLU A 922 -8.09 -1.37 -46.98
CA GLU A 922 -8.39 -1.57 -45.55
C GLU A 922 -8.14 -3.02 -45.11
N GLY A 923 -7.58 -3.19 -43.91
CA GLY A 923 -7.09 -4.47 -43.39
C GLY A 923 -5.66 -4.85 -43.79
N THR A 924 -4.95 -4.00 -44.54
CA THR A 924 -3.54 -4.21 -44.92
C THR A 924 -2.66 -3.04 -44.47
N LEU A 925 -1.50 -3.37 -43.88
CA LEU A 925 -0.45 -2.42 -43.52
C LEU A 925 0.75 -2.55 -44.48
N ASN A 926 1.24 -1.44 -45.02
CA ASN A 926 2.50 -1.40 -45.76
C ASN A 926 3.67 -1.28 -44.78
N ALA A 927 4.59 -2.26 -44.81
CA ALA A 927 5.79 -2.30 -43.99
C ALA A 927 7.00 -1.85 -44.81
N TYR A 928 7.59 -0.72 -44.42
CA TYR A 928 8.74 -0.08 -45.07
C TYR A 928 10.02 -0.26 -44.23
N PRO A 929 10.82 -1.32 -44.49
CA PRO A 929 12.11 -1.49 -43.84
C PRO A 929 13.14 -0.51 -44.43
N VAL A 930 13.82 0.24 -43.56
CA VAL A 930 14.93 1.14 -43.92
C VAL A 930 16.25 0.54 -43.44
N ARG A 931 17.19 0.32 -44.37
CA ARG A 931 18.53 -0.18 -44.04
C ARG A 931 19.56 0.96 -44.08
N PRO A 932 20.14 1.31 -42.91
CA PRO A 932 20.97 2.50 -42.77
C PRO A 932 22.42 2.31 -43.23
N VAL A 933 23.11 3.46 -43.35
CA VAL A 933 24.55 3.60 -43.64
C VAL A 933 25.22 4.32 -42.47
N MET A 934 26.49 4.05 -42.23
CA MET A 934 27.29 4.79 -41.25
C MET A 934 27.25 6.30 -41.54
N GLY A 935 26.80 7.08 -40.56
CA GLY A 935 26.67 8.54 -40.66
C GLY A 935 25.39 9.03 -41.35
N SER A 936 24.47 8.16 -41.77
CA SER A 936 23.12 8.59 -42.18
C SER A 936 22.27 8.97 -40.97
N VAL A 937 21.25 9.80 -41.20
CA VAL A 937 20.24 10.15 -40.20
C VAL A 937 18.86 9.79 -40.75
N ALA A 938 18.05 9.09 -39.96
CA ALA A 938 16.60 9.03 -40.17
C ALA A 938 15.91 10.08 -39.29
N ILE A 939 15.05 10.90 -39.90
CA ILE A 939 14.25 11.93 -39.22
C ILE A 939 12.78 11.66 -39.54
N PHE A 940 11.93 11.49 -38.52
CA PHE A 940 10.51 11.18 -38.70
C PHE A 940 9.65 11.78 -37.56
N PRO A 941 8.38 12.14 -37.83
CA PRO A 941 7.51 12.83 -36.86
C PRO A 941 7.08 11.95 -35.66
N HIS A 942 6.91 12.60 -34.51
CA HIS A 942 6.39 12.00 -33.27
C HIS A 942 5.68 13.03 -32.38
N GLY A 943 5.13 12.59 -31.24
CA GLY A 943 4.78 13.48 -30.12
C GLY A 943 3.42 14.18 -30.23
N GLU A 944 3.09 14.71 -31.41
CA GLU A 944 1.69 14.92 -31.79
C GLU A 944 1.08 13.58 -32.23
N SER A 945 -0.24 13.42 -32.14
CA SER A 945 -0.91 12.17 -32.54
C SER A 945 -1.23 12.06 -34.03
N ASN A 946 -1.14 13.18 -34.76
CA ASN A 946 -1.33 13.24 -36.20
C ASN A 946 0.02 13.09 -36.91
N GLY A 947 0.15 12.08 -37.77
CA GLY A 947 1.36 11.78 -38.54
C GLY A 947 2.45 11.01 -37.80
N ALA A 948 2.29 10.69 -36.51
CA ALA A 948 3.30 9.97 -35.74
C ALA A 948 3.45 8.52 -36.23
N LEU A 949 4.64 8.17 -36.73
CA LEU A 949 4.83 6.89 -37.42
C LEU A 949 5.02 5.72 -36.44
N LEU A 950 4.20 4.69 -36.64
CA LEU A 950 4.40 3.37 -36.03
C LEU A 950 5.66 2.74 -36.60
N HIS A 951 6.58 2.31 -35.73
CA HIS A 951 7.83 1.69 -36.16
C HIS A 951 8.42 0.72 -35.14
N GLU A 952 9.20 -0.24 -35.63
CA GLU A 952 10.01 -1.15 -34.82
C GLU A 952 11.52 -0.99 -35.10
N GLY A 953 12.33 -1.35 -34.11
CA GLY A 953 13.75 -1.61 -34.29
C GLY A 953 13.96 -3.11 -34.49
N THR A 954 13.94 -3.54 -35.75
CA THR A 954 14.15 -4.92 -36.19
C THR A 954 15.33 -5.55 -35.46
N GLY A 955 15.14 -6.76 -34.92
CA GLY A 955 16.19 -7.50 -34.21
C GLY A 955 17.47 -7.63 -35.06
N VAL A 956 18.62 -7.38 -34.44
CA VAL A 956 19.92 -7.65 -35.07
C VAL A 956 20.10 -9.16 -35.12
N ARG A 957 20.42 -9.72 -36.30
CA ARG A 957 20.72 -11.15 -36.46
C ARG A 957 22.21 -11.44 -36.29
N LYS A 958 23.08 -10.51 -36.69
CA LYS A 958 24.55 -10.66 -36.65
C LYS A 958 25.24 -9.30 -36.63
N GLY A 959 26.40 -9.21 -35.96
CA GLY A 959 27.10 -7.96 -35.72
C GLY A 959 26.50 -7.19 -34.54
N ALA A 960 26.63 -5.87 -34.55
CA ALA A 960 25.97 -4.98 -33.59
C ALA A 960 25.60 -3.65 -34.26
N LYS A 961 24.42 -3.11 -33.97
CA LYS A 961 23.93 -1.81 -34.47
C LYS A 961 24.15 -0.74 -33.40
N TYR A 962 25.01 0.24 -33.70
CA TYR A 962 25.27 1.40 -32.88
C TYR A 962 24.53 2.61 -33.43
N ILE A 963 23.78 3.31 -32.58
CA ILE A 963 22.88 4.39 -33.01
C ILE A 963 22.72 5.42 -31.91
N ILE A 964 22.73 6.70 -32.27
CA ILE A 964 22.38 7.81 -31.39
C ILE A 964 20.96 8.22 -31.71
N ARG A 965 20.10 8.21 -30.69
CA ARG A 965 18.79 8.83 -30.73
C ARG A 965 18.81 10.14 -29.95
N THR A 966 18.42 11.21 -30.62
CA THR A 966 17.92 12.42 -29.97
C THR A 966 16.62 12.83 -30.68
N ASP A 967 16.14 14.05 -30.45
CA ASP A 967 14.81 14.50 -30.82
C ASP A 967 14.90 15.98 -31.25
N VAL A 968 14.19 16.38 -32.32
CA VAL A 968 14.19 17.75 -32.85
C VAL A 968 13.15 18.59 -32.13
N GLU A 969 13.56 19.77 -31.67
CA GLU A 969 12.83 20.62 -30.73
C GLU A 969 12.11 21.76 -31.44
N TYR A 970 10.85 21.99 -31.08
CA TYR A 970 9.99 23.04 -31.62
C TYR A 970 9.31 23.81 -30.47
N ASP A 971 8.83 25.02 -30.73
CA ASP A 971 7.99 25.74 -29.76
C ASP A 971 6.65 25.00 -29.49
N VAL A 972 6.13 25.06 -28.26
CA VAL A 972 4.84 24.43 -27.87
C VAL A 972 3.61 25.26 -28.30
N LYS A 973 3.83 26.48 -28.79
CA LYS A 973 2.79 27.36 -29.32
C LYS A 973 3.27 27.93 -30.66
N PRO A 974 2.36 28.19 -31.61
CA PRO A 974 2.71 28.91 -32.83
C PRO A 974 3.36 30.25 -32.52
N SER A 975 4.35 30.64 -33.33
CA SER A 975 4.97 31.96 -33.19
C SER A 975 3.95 33.08 -33.50
N LYS A 976 4.22 34.28 -32.97
CA LYS A 976 3.49 35.52 -33.30
C LYS A 976 4.37 36.46 -34.12
N GLU A 977 5.07 35.89 -35.09
CA GLU A 977 5.93 36.56 -36.07
C GLU A 977 5.21 36.60 -37.42
#